data_AF-A0AAQ4E785-F1
#
_entry.id   AF-A0AAQ4E785-F1
#
_cell.length_a   1.000
_cell.length_b   1.000
_cell.length_c   1.000
_cell.angle_alpha   90.00
_cell.angle_beta   90.00
_cell.angle_gamma   90.00
#
_symmetry.space_group_name_H-M   'P 1'
#
loop_
_entity.id
_entity.type
_entity.pdbx_description
1 polymer ?
#
loop_
_entity_poly.entity_id
_entity_poly.type
_entity_poly.pdbx_seq_one_letter_code
_entity_poly.pdbx_strand_id
1 'polypeptide(L)'
;EAAHNLFLWFFLFSHDYPWRELPSDLRFNNIQRIPANTFRDLHQLDALLLDNNQLQIIENQAFDGLNNLRHLHLNDNRIQAVQKGALQNLRQLRRLRLDGNPLSCDCGLVWFTQMLREKQTITQASGRCSQPDRLRNRPLTSLDTTDFTCERPRIVQEPQTQEVERGDAVNLTCKADGAPRPHIYWTHNGLDVFSGVRGGIDILEDGSLVIRSAKEDHEGTYQCRAENAAGSVTSRSVQLRVRDGFDNYADRQDRAGGDEPRLVVKPSDVAVTAGRSVTLRCQATGRPTPIVTWTRDGVPVLQHARYHVSRTAGMLLISATDTSDSGTYRCTATSPLGEDSASFKLDVQQPPYFLEKPREQDVLEGEDVEFICSGAGSPAPDLSWYKDGQRIVADGDSVRILHSGKVLRLQEVPRQAQGVYTCHAENAVGYAEAHADLAVNSKTAPHFVNAPVNTEADLGSSVEVLCMAEGHPAPTLSWRKDGRPLVLNGRVSAGPDGLRVKRLEQRDEGRYECVAENEMGQAAAPFYILVRDDGVVDNSIHPGDRYVLSALHEAEQSVDRAVNSTLEDLLNNKRSTVGGRHRHAHLLRIFRYPDSEAQRSARAAEVFERALNIIQEQVAAGMRFNISDTSVDNLLSPGYLDLLAEKSGCLQHRQVPDCSDTCFHSRFRTYDGTCNNLQHPMWGASLTPFERLLPAEYENGFNTPVGWTAEKPVNGHRLPLARSVSTGLVSTEVVEGDSEHSHMLMQWGQFLDHDMDFSMPAISHERFIDTVDCADSCDNVMPCFPIEVPPDDRRVRGHRCIEFVRSSTACGSGRTSVFYGALAPREQTNQLTAFIDASNVYGSRAKQAVHLRNLTSDRGLLRVGPRMPSGKYLLPFNDGQPNDCKRNSEINDVDCFLSGDVRANEQLGLLAMHTLWFREHNRLAEALSELNPHWDGERLYQETRKIVGAEMQHITFEHWLPKILGPLGMAAMGPYQGYNPRLNPSVVNVFATAAMRFGHFLINPVLLRLGADWRPVREGPVPLRKAFFAPHLMLREGGIDPLMRGLLIAPAKLRKADQLLNSELTDHLFE
;
A
#
# COMPACT_ATOMS: atom_id res chain seq x y z
N GLU A 1 9.21 -16.74 -2.27
CA GLU A 1 8.75 -17.81 -3.16
C GLU A 1 8.44 -19.09 -2.36
N ALA A 2 7.35 -19.08 -1.60
CA ALA A 2 7.00 -20.14 -0.65
C ALA A 2 5.48 -20.32 -0.45
N ALA A 3 4.69 -19.25 -0.54
CA ALA A 3 3.23 -19.29 -0.30
C ALA A 3 2.49 -20.04 -1.42
N HIS A 4 3.03 -20.03 -2.64
CA HIS A 4 2.49 -20.75 -3.79
C HIS A 4 2.71 -22.28 -3.75
N ASN A 5 3.57 -22.81 -2.88
CA ASN A 5 3.88 -24.25 -2.85
C ASN A 5 2.99 -25.08 -1.91
N LEU A 6 2.25 -24.46 -0.99
CA LEU A 6 1.38 -25.17 -0.04
C LEU A 6 -0.05 -25.44 -0.58
N PHE A 7 -0.52 -24.64 -1.55
CA PHE A 7 -1.88 -24.73 -2.11
C PHE A 7 -2.20 -26.12 -2.72
N LEU A 8 -1.18 -26.87 -3.13
CA LEU A 8 -1.31 -28.18 -3.77
C LEU A 8 -1.02 -29.37 -2.86
N TRP A 9 -0.60 -29.16 -1.61
CA TRP A 9 -0.35 -30.26 -0.68
C TRP A 9 -1.62 -30.73 0.05
N PHE A 10 -2.56 -29.81 0.33
CA PHE A 10 -3.75 -30.11 1.13
C PHE A 10 -4.89 -30.80 0.38
N PHE A 11 -4.88 -30.78 -0.96
CA PHE A 11 -5.93 -31.41 -1.79
C PHE A 11 -5.80 -32.94 -1.94
N LEU A 12 -4.93 -33.58 -1.14
CA LEU A 12 -4.47 -34.95 -1.40
C LEU A 12 -4.67 -35.98 -0.28
N PHE A 13 -4.84 -35.55 0.97
CA PHE A 13 -4.75 -36.46 2.12
C PHE A 13 -5.95 -36.47 3.06
N SER A 14 -7.09 -35.91 2.65
CA SER A 14 -8.40 -36.33 3.18
C SER A 14 -8.95 -37.47 2.33
N HIS A 15 -9.01 -38.67 2.91
CA HIS A 15 -9.88 -39.73 2.40
C HIS A 15 -11.32 -39.45 2.86
N ASP A 16 -12.27 -39.92 2.05
CA ASP A 16 -13.71 -39.67 2.11
C ASP A 16 -14.20 -38.24 1.73
N TYR A 17 -15.37 -38.24 1.09
CA TYR A 17 -16.12 -37.15 0.43
C TYR A 17 -15.70 -36.75 -1.02
N PRO A 18 -16.69 -36.64 -1.96
CA PRO A 18 -16.43 -36.54 -3.39
C PRO A 18 -16.31 -35.09 -3.88
N TRP A 19 -15.10 -34.55 -3.90
CA TRP A 19 -14.82 -33.25 -4.52
C TRP A 19 -15.09 -33.26 -6.03
N ARG A 20 -15.89 -32.29 -6.50
CA ARG A 20 -15.84 -31.79 -7.87
C ARG A 20 -15.44 -30.33 -7.83
N GLU A 21 -14.64 -29.92 -8.81
CA GLU A 21 -14.29 -28.53 -9.12
C GLU A 21 -13.42 -27.81 -8.07
N LEU A 22 -12.15 -28.22 -8.02
CA LEU A 22 -11.05 -27.24 -7.93
C LEU A 22 -11.21 -26.19 -9.06
N PRO A 23 -10.87 -24.91 -8.84
CA PRO A 23 -10.90 -23.92 -9.91
C PRO A 23 -9.84 -24.25 -10.97
N SER A 24 -10.31 -24.69 -12.14
CA SER A 24 -9.49 -24.84 -13.36
C SER A 24 -9.02 -23.49 -13.93
N ASP A 25 -9.47 -22.38 -13.34
CA ASP A 25 -9.23 -21.02 -13.77
C ASP A 25 -8.32 -20.26 -12.79
N LEU A 26 -7.07 -20.05 -13.19
CA LEU A 26 -6.03 -19.33 -12.46
C LEU A 26 -5.58 -18.07 -13.24
N ARG A 27 -6.43 -17.55 -14.13
CA ARG A 27 -6.14 -16.34 -14.91
C ARG A 27 -6.06 -15.09 -14.01
N PHE A 28 -5.26 -14.09 -14.40
CA PHE A 28 -5.13 -12.80 -13.70
C PHE A 28 -4.54 -12.85 -12.27
N ASN A 29 -3.79 -13.90 -11.90
CA ASN A 29 -3.24 -14.10 -10.54
C ASN A 29 -1.77 -13.65 -10.39
N ASN A 30 -1.20 -12.94 -11.36
CA ASN A 30 0.21 -12.49 -11.38
C ASN A 30 1.28 -13.60 -11.19
N ILE A 31 0.95 -14.86 -11.47
CA ILE A 31 1.84 -16.02 -11.25
C ILE A 31 3.12 -15.87 -12.09
N GLN A 32 4.30 -15.80 -11.45
CA GLN A 32 5.60 -15.58 -12.12
C GLN A 32 6.37 -16.86 -12.47
N ARG A 33 6.09 -17.97 -11.77
CA ARG A 33 6.77 -19.27 -11.94
C ARG A 33 5.82 -20.41 -11.57
N ILE A 34 5.98 -21.57 -12.23
CA ILE A 34 5.36 -22.84 -11.84
C ILE A 34 6.51 -23.83 -11.55
N PRO A 35 6.76 -24.19 -10.29
CA PRO A 35 7.79 -25.15 -9.92
C PRO A 35 7.60 -26.56 -10.50
N ALA A 36 8.68 -27.33 -10.51
CA ALA A 36 8.66 -28.74 -10.93
C ALA A 36 7.73 -29.58 -10.02
N ASN A 37 6.91 -30.44 -10.63
CA ASN A 37 5.95 -31.32 -9.95
C ASN A 37 4.84 -30.59 -9.18
N THR A 38 4.59 -29.29 -9.39
CA THR A 38 3.52 -28.53 -8.72
C THR A 38 2.17 -29.25 -8.78
N PHE A 39 1.78 -29.81 -9.94
CA PHE A 39 0.49 -30.46 -10.15
C PHE A 39 0.51 -32.00 -10.05
N ARG A 40 1.48 -32.58 -9.32
CA ARG A 40 1.87 -34.01 -9.36
C ARG A 40 0.70 -35.00 -9.30
N ASP A 41 -0.35 -34.68 -8.56
CA ASP A 41 -1.42 -35.62 -8.23
C ASP A 41 -2.81 -35.16 -8.71
N LEU A 42 -2.90 -34.04 -9.43
CA LEU A 42 -4.16 -33.56 -10.05
C LEU A 42 -4.54 -34.36 -11.31
N HIS A 43 -4.47 -35.68 -11.23
CA HIS A 43 -4.64 -36.61 -12.34
C HIS A 43 -5.99 -36.49 -13.06
N GLN A 44 -7.03 -35.96 -12.42
CA GLN A 44 -8.39 -35.84 -12.97
C GLN A 44 -8.65 -34.52 -13.73
N LEU A 45 -7.77 -33.53 -13.64
CA LEU A 45 -7.99 -32.20 -14.23
C LEU A 45 -7.94 -32.27 -15.77
N ASP A 46 -8.96 -31.77 -16.46
CA ASP A 46 -9.03 -31.77 -17.93
C ASP A 46 -8.71 -30.41 -18.58
N ALA A 47 -8.83 -29.31 -17.84
CA ALA A 47 -8.48 -27.96 -18.27
C ALA A 47 -7.73 -27.17 -17.18
N LEU A 48 -6.76 -26.36 -17.60
CA LEU A 48 -5.98 -25.47 -16.75
C LEU A 48 -5.76 -24.14 -17.48
N LEU A 49 -6.28 -23.05 -16.91
CA LEU A 49 -6.24 -21.70 -17.49
C LEU A 49 -5.29 -20.81 -16.68
N LEU A 50 -4.18 -20.41 -17.29
CA LEU A 50 -3.11 -19.59 -16.71
C LEU A 50 -2.85 -18.32 -17.52
N ASP A 51 -3.80 -17.92 -18.39
CA ASP A 51 -3.73 -16.69 -19.19
C ASP A 51 -3.59 -15.43 -18.30
N ASN A 52 -2.95 -14.38 -18.82
CA ASN A 52 -2.80 -13.08 -18.13
C ASN A 52 -2.12 -13.22 -16.75
N ASN A 53 -1.00 -13.93 -16.72
CA ASN A 53 -0.10 -14.04 -15.57
C ASN A 53 1.30 -13.49 -15.95
N GLN A 54 2.33 -13.74 -15.14
CA GLN A 54 3.67 -13.17 -15.32
C GLN A 54 4.76 -14.22 -15.61
N LEU A 55 4.39 -15.42 -16.04
CA LEU A 55 5.31 -16.55 -16.26
C LEU A 55 6.40 -16.18 -17.27
N GLN A 56 7.68 -16.34 -16.91
CA GLN A 56 8.80 -15.98 -17.79
C GLN A 56 9.44 -17.17 -18.50
N ILE A 57 9.42 -18.35 -17.86
CA ILE A 57 9.95 -19.61 -18.38
C ILE A 57 8.98 -20.72 -17.98
N ILE A 58 8.71 -21.68 -18.86
CA ILE A 58 8.10 -22.94 -18.46
C ILE A 58 9.23 -23.93 -18.11
N GLU A 59 9.31 -24.32 -16.85
CA GLU A 59 10.36 -25.20 -16.35
C GLU A 59 10.11 -26.68 -16.66
N ASN A 60 11.17 -27.49 -16.64
CA ASN A 60 11.03 -28.94 -16.75
C ASN A 60 10.16 -29.48 -15.59
N GLN A 61 9.32 -30.48 -15.88
CA GLN A 61 8.35 -31.07 -14.95
C GLN A 61 7.29 -30.11 -14.36
N ALA A 62 7.18 -28.86 -14.81
CA ALA A 62 6.22 -27.88 -14.27
C ALA A 62 4.74 -28.35 -14.33
N PHE A 63 4.41 -29.24 -15.27
CA PHE A 63 3.07 -29.82 -15.43
C PHE A 63 3.04 -31.35 -15.25
N ASP A 64 4.05 -31.94 -14.62
CA ASP A 64 4.02 -33.37 -14.28
C ASP A 64 2.87 -33.67 -13.30
N GLY A 65 2.18 -34.79 -13.52
CA GLY A 65 0.99 -35.19 -12.76
C GLY A 65 -0.35 -34.99 -13.47
N LEU A 66 -0.44 -34.02 -14.38
CA LEU A 66 -1.65 -33.65 -15.13
C LEU A 66 -1.95 -34.64 -16.29
N ASN A 67 -2.03 -35.93 -15.95
CA ASN A 67 -2.06 -37.04 -16.89
C ASN A 67 -3.26 -37.03 -17.85
N ASN A 68 -4.43 -36.56 -17.40
CA ASN A 68 -5.65 -36.46 -18.21
C ASN A 68 -5.91 -35.08 -18.82
N LEU A 69 -5.03 -34.10 -18.61
CA LEU A 69 -5.23 -32.72 -19.05
C LEU A 69 -5.33 -32.62 -20.58
N ARG A 70 -6.42 -32.01 -21.05
CA ARG A 70 -6.75 -31.81 -22.47
C ARG A 70 -6.53 -30.38 -22.93
N HIS A 71 -6.67 -29.40 -22.02
CA HIS A 71 -6.58 -27.98 -22.34
C HIS A 71 -5.62 -27.26 -21.39
N LEU A 72 -4.56 -26.67 -21.94
CA LEU A 72 -3.61 -25.81 -21.21
C LEU A 72 -3.57 -24.45 -21.90
N HIS A 73 -3.95 -23.40 -21.17
CA HIS A 73 -3.93 -22.02 -21.69
C HIS A 73 -2.91 -21.19 -20.92
N LEU A 74 -1.99 -20.52 -21.63
CA LEU A 74 -0.87 -19.74 -21.09
C LEU A 74 -0.69 -18.41 -21.86
N ASN A 75 -1.76 -17.83 -22.40
CA ASN A 75 -1.68 -16.60 -23.19
C ASN A 75 -1.28 -15.39 -22.33
N ASP A 76 -0.81 -14.33 -22.97
CA ASP A 76 -0.61 -13.01 -22.35
C ASP A 76 0.24 -13.06 -21.07
N ASN A 77 1.28 -13.88 -21.13
CA ASN A 77 2.31 -14.05 -20.12
C ASN A 77 3.65 -13.49 -20.65
N ARG A 78 4.73 -13.66 -19.90
CA ARG A 78 6.08 -13.16 -20.25
C ARG A 78 7.00 -14.28 -20.77
N ILE A 79 6.44 -15.40 -21.26
CA ILE A 79 7.20 -16.63 -21.53
C ILE A 79 8.17 -16.41 -22.69
N GLN A 80 9.47 -16.43 -22.38
CA GLN A 80 10.56 -16.36 -23.35
C GLN A 80 11.05 -17.77 -23.74
N ALA A 81 11.06 -18.73 -22.81
CA ALA A 81 11.61 -20.07 -23.04
C ALA A 81 10.73 -21.19 -22.47
N VAL A 82 10.83 -22.38 -23.07
CA VAL A 82 10.23 -23.62 -22.60
C VAL A 82 11.34 -24.65 -22.45
N GLN A 83 11.59 -25.13 -21.22
CA GLN A 83 12.67 -26.06 -20.92
C GLN A 83 12.36 -27.49 -21.39
N LYS A 84 13.39 -28.20 -21.85
CA LYS A 84 13.28 -29.57 -22.37
C LYS A 84 12.69 -30.52 -21.33
N GLY A 85 11.52 -31.06 -21.66
CA GLY A 85 10.74 -31.99 -20.83
C GLY A 85 9.44 -31.40 -20.25
N ALA A 86 9.29 -30.06 -20.21
CA ALA A 86 8.19 -29.36 -19.54
C ALA A 86 6.76 -29.88 -19.82
N LEU A 87 6.45 -30.23 -21.08
CA LEU A 87 5.14 -30.76 -21.49
C LEU A 87 5.18 -32.25 -21.90
N GLN A 88 6.27 -32.96 -21.60
CA GLN A 88 6.52 -34.32 -22.11
C GLN A 88 5.45 -35.31 -21.58
N ASN A 89 5.18 -35.28 -20.28
CA ASN A 89 4.25 -36.21 -19.61
C ASN A 89 2.76 -35.90 -19.81
N LEU A 90 2.41 -34.74 -20.39
CA LEU A 90 1.01 -34.39 -20.72
C LEU A 90 0.48 -35.23 -21.90
N ARG A 91 0.10 -36.48 -21.65
CA ARG A 91 -0.25 -37.47 -22.69
C ARG A 91 -1.63 -37.27 -23.32
N GLN A 92 -2.56 -36.61 -22.64
CA GLN A 92 -3.92 -36.36 -23.15
C GLN A 92 -4.12 -34.96 -23.75
N LEU A 93 -3.06 -34.13 -23.82
CA LEU A 93 -3.16 -32.72 -24.20
C LEU A 93 -3.62 -32.57 -25.66
N ARG A 94 -4.71 -31.82 -25.84
CA ARG A 94 -5.37 -31.54 -27.14
C ARG A 94 -5.28 -30.08 -27.57
N ARG A 95 -5.30 -29.15 -26.62
CA ARG A 95 -5.17 -27.71 -26.83
C ARG A 95 -4.06 -27.14 -25.95
N LEU A 96 -3.11 -26.46 -26.57
CA LEU A 96 -2.11 -25.62 -25.92
C LEU A 96 -2.25 -24.18 -26.45
N ARG A 97 -2.29 -23.19 -25.56
CA ARG A 97 -2.29 -21.77 -25.99
C ARG A 97 -1.13 -20.99 -25.40
N LEU A 98 -0.43 -20.23 -26.24
CA LEU A 98 0.80 -19.46 -25.90
C LEU A 98 0.84 -18.11 -26.64
N ASP A 99 -0.31 -17.55 -27.03
CA ASP A 99 -0.36 -16.24 -27.69
C ASP A 99 0.04 -15.11 -26.72
N GLY A 100 0.42 -13.93 -27.22
CA GLY A 100 0.84 -12.80 -26.38
C GLY A 100 2.21 -12.93 -25.69
N ASN A 101 2.91 -14.06 -25.82
CA ASN A 101 4.17 -14.32 -25.13
C ASN A 101 5.43 -13.93 -25.97
N PRO A 102 6.48 -13.36 -25.33
CA PRO A 102 7.72 -12.91 -25.98
C PRO A 102 8.72 -14.04 -26.30
N LEU A 103 8.27 -15.12 -26.93
CA LEU A 103 9.04 -16.36 -27.12
C LEU A 103 10.35 -16.17 -27.92
N SER A 104 11.45 -16.72 -27.39
CA SER A 104 12.74 -16.85 -28.08
C SER A 104 12.82 -18.20 -28.80
N CYS A 105 12.80 -18.16 -30.13
CA CYS A 105 12.92 -19.31 -31.01
C CYS A 105 14.39 -19.55 -31.39
N ASP A 106 15.22 -19.78 -30.39
CA ASP A 106 16.63 -20.18 -30.53
C ASP A 106 16.84 -21.70 -30.36
N CYS A 107 18.10 -22.13 -30.29
CA CYS A 107 18.47 -23.55 -30.17
C CYS A 107 17.82 -24.28 -28.98
N GLY A 108 17.45 -23.56 -27.91
CA GLY A 108 16.72 -24.09 -26.75
C GLY A 108 15.29 -24.53 -27.06
N LEU A 109 14.67 -24.06 -28.15
CA LEU A 109 13.28 -24.35 -28.52
C LEU A 109 13.11 -25.41 -29.63
N VAL A 110 14.22 -25.93 -30.18
CA VAL A 110 14.22 -26.97 -31.24
C VAL A 110 13.39 -28.19 -30.85
N TRP A 111 13.62 -28.73 -29.65
CA TRP A 111 12.91 -29.91 -29.14
C TRP A 111 11.40 -29.66 -29.00
N PHE A 112 10.99 -28.42 -28.72
CA PHE A 112 9.61 -28.04 -28.44
C PHE A 112 8.79 -27.98 -29.73
N THR A 113 9.33 -27.34 -30.77
CA THR A 113 8.69 -27.30 -32.10
C THR A 113 8.75 -28.64 -32.82
N GLN A 114 9.71 -29.51 -32.48
CA GLN A 114 9.69 -30.92 -32.87
C GLN A 114 8.55 -31.68 -32.17
N MET A 115 8.47 -31.61 -30.83
CA MET A 115 7.39 -32.22 -30.05
C MET A 115 5.99 -31.78 -30.51
N LEU A 116 5.79 -30.49 -30.83
CA LEU A 116 4.51 -29.97 -31.31
C LEU A 116 4.05 -30.54 -32.67
N ARG A 117 4.95 -31.14 -33.47
CA ARG A 117 4.62 -31.81 -34.74
C ARG A 117 4.58 -33.34 -34.62
N GLU A 118 5.37 -33.93 -33.73
CA GLU A 118 5.39 -35.37 -33.49
C GLU A 118 4.25 -35.86 -32.56
N LYS A 119 3.81 -35.02 -31.60
CA LYS A 119 2.83 -35.40 -30.58
C LYS A 119 1.38 -35.26 -31.11
N GLN A 120 0.95 -36.25 -31.88
CA GLN A 120 -0.36 -36.33 -32.57
C GLN A 120 -1.61 -35.99 -31.72
N THR A 121 -1.54 -35.98 -30.38
CA THR A 121 -2.66 -35.62 -29.52
C THR A 121 -2.97 -34.13 -29.53
N ILE A 122 -1.98 -33.25 -29.76
CA ILE A 122 -2.15 -31.79 -29.69
C ILE A 122 -2.79 -31.28 -30.99
N THR A 123 -4.12 -31.40 -31.07
CA THR A 123 -4.94 -30.94 -32.21
C THR A 123 -4.93 -29.42 -32.44
N GLN A 124 -4.63 -28.61 -31.41
CA GLN A 124 -4.67 -27.16 -31.46
C GLN A 124 -3.50 -26.57 -30.64
N ALA A 125 -2.57 -25.90 -31.29
CA ALA A 125 -1.47 -25.18 -30.64
C ALA A 125 -1.37 -23.74 -31.16
N SER A 126 -1.08 -22.79 -30.29
CA SER A 126 -0.84 -21.38 -30.64
C SER A 126 0.48 -20.84 -30.06
N GLY A 127 0.75 -19.53 -30.19
CA GLY A 127 2.05 -18.93 -29.89
C GLY A 127 2.93 -18.67 -31.13
N ARG A 128 3.73 -17.61 -31.05
CA ARG A 128 4.59 -17.08 -32.13
C ARG A 128 5.92 -16.61 -31.57
N CYS A 129 6.99 -16.64 -32.38
CA CYS A 129 8.28 -16.10 -31.98
C CYS A 129 8.26 -14.57 -31.87
N SER A 130 8.86 -14.05 -30.79
CA SER A 130 9.28 -12.65 -30.69
C SER A 130 10.73 -12.47 -31.17
N GLN A 131 11.60 -13.44 -30.88
CA GLN A 131 13.01 -13.47 -31.29
C GLN A 131 13.40 -14.83 -31.88
N PRO A 132 14.51 -14.93 -32.66
CA PRO A 132 15.24 -13.83 -33.30
C PRO A 132 14.41 -13.15 -34.39
N ASP A 133 14.77 -11.94 -34.80
CA ASP A 133 14.02 -11.14 -35.79
C ASP A 133 13.64 -11.90 -37.08
N ARG A 134 14.54 -12.76 -37.59
CA ARG A 134 14.29 -13.59 -38.77
C ARG A 134 13.14 -14.61 -38.62
N LEU A 135 12.69 -14.87 -37.39
CA LEU A 135 11.52 -15.70 -37.08
C LEU A 135 10.35 -14.89 -36.48
N ARG A 136 10.49 -13.58 -36.27
CA ARG A 136 9.48 -12.74 -35.60
C ARG A 136 8.08 -12.93 -36.24
N ASN A 137 7.08 -13.13 -35.39
CA ASN A 137 5.69 -13.44 -35.73
C ASN A 137 5.42 -14.79 -36.43
N ARG A 138 6.42 -15.64 -36.75
CA ARG A 138 6.20 -17.02 -37.24
C ARG A 138 5.48 -17.86 -36.17
N PRO A 139 4.40 -18.59 -36.49
CA PRO A 139 3.77 -19.56 -35.57
C PRO A 139 4.71 -20.72 -35.24
N LEU A 140 4.76 -21.13 -33.97
CA LEU A 140 5.60 -22.25 -33.51
C LEU A 140 5.36 -23.57 -34.28
N THR A 141 4.13 -23.80 -34.73
CA THR A 141 3.73 -24.99 -35.50
C THR A 141 4.24 -25.02 -36.95
N SER A 142 4.74 -23.88 -37.46
CA SER A 142 5.25 -23.72 -38.83
C SER A 142 6.78 -23.76 -38.94
N LEU A 143 7.47 -23.97 -37.81
CA LEU A 143 8.93 -24.00 -37.73
C LEU A 143 9.45 -25.44 -37.82
N ASP A 144 10.54 -25.66 -38.53
CA ASP A 144 11.26 -26.93 -38.54
C ASP A 144 12.62 -26.89 -37.82
N THR A 145 13.33 -28.02 -37.74
CA THR A 145 14.62 -28.10 -37.02
C THR A 145 15.77 -27.36 -37.73
N THR A 146 15.58 -26.98 -38.99
CA THR A 146 16.51 -26.17 -39.79
C THR A 146 16.19 -24.66 -39.73
N ASP A 147 14.98 -24.27 -39.28
CA ASP A 147 14.67 -22.88 -38.90
C ASP A 147 15.52 -22.38 -37.72
N PHE A 148 16.24 -23.24 -36.99
CA PHE A 148 17.03 -22.86 -35.81
C PHE A 148 18.54 -22.81 -36.09
N THR A 149 19.20 -21.75 -35.64
CA THR A 149 20.67 -21.60 -35.73
C THR A 149 21.29 -22.00 -34.40
N CYS A 150 22.20 -22.98 -34.42
CA CYS A 150 22.72 -23.65 -33.22
C CYS A 150 24.25 -23.72 -33.30
N GLU A 151 24.94 -22.64 -32.94
CA GLU A 151 26.39 -22.51 -33.14
C GLU A 151 27.10 -22.30 -31.80
N ARG A 152 28.09 -23.16 -31.52
CA ARG A 152 28.98 -23.01 -30.35
C ARG A 152 29.81 -21.73 -30.44
N PRO A 153 30.18 -21.11 -29.31
CA PRO A 153 31.01 -19.94 -29.32
C PRO A 153 32.36 -20.26 -29.97
N ARG A 154 32.80 -19.37 -30.84
CA ARG A 154 34.12 -19.43 -31.47
C ARG A 154 34.74 -18.05 -31.35
N ILE A 155 35.94 -17.97 -30.76
CA ILE A 155 36.74 -16.74 -30.82
C ILE A 155 37.06 -16.44 -32.30
N VAL A 156 36.57 -15.30 -32.80
CA VAL A 156 36.79 -14.81 -34.16
C VAL A 156 37.80 -13.66 -34.19
N GLN A 157 37.91 -12.90 -33.09
CA GLN A 157 38.99 -11.97 -32.83
C GLN A 157 39.69 -12.41 -31.55
N GLU A 158 40.87 -13.02 -31.70
CA GLU A 158 41.77 -13.31 -30.59
C GLU A 158 42.44 -12.02 -30.11
N PRO A 159 42.67 -11.86 -28.80
CA PRO A 159 43.39 -10.70 -28.28
C PRO A 159 44.86 -10.72 -28.70
N GLN A 160 45.54 -9.58 -28.55
CA GLN A 160 46.93 -9.40 -28.96
C GLN A 160 47.77 -8.80 -27.84
N THR A 161 49.05 -9.18 -27.79
CA THR A 161 50.05 -8.59 -26.88
C THR A 161 50.31 -7.13 -27.26
N GLN A 162 50.37 -6.24 -26.28
CA GLN A 162 50.60 -4.80 -26.49
C GLN A 162 51.79 -4.30 -25.65
N GLU A 163 52.44 -3.25 -26.15
CA GLU A 163 53.50 -2.51 -25.46
C GLU A 163 53.27 -1.02 -25.77
N VAL A 164 53.13 -0.20 -24.72
CA VAL A 164 52.65 1.20 -24.78
C VAL A 164 53.59 2.11 -24.01
N GLU A 165 53.31 3.42 -23.92
CA GLU A 165 54.04 4.36 -23.05
C GLU A 165 53.26 4.69 -21.76
N ARG A 166 53.97 5.23 -20.76
CA ARG A 166 53.42 5.44 -19.42
C ARG A 166 52.34 6.52 -19.41
N GLY A 167 51.10 6.08 -19.35
CA GLY A 167 49.93 6.93 -19.34
C GLY A 167 48.90 6.55 -20.41
N ASP A 168 49.32 5.82 -21.45
CA ASP A 168 48.51 5.45 -22.62
C ASP A 168 47.27 4.63 -22.27
N ALA A 169 46.22 4.74 -23.08
CA ALA A 169 45.06 3.87 -23.00
C ALA A 169 45.30 2.54 -23.74
N VAL A 170 44.98 1.42 -23.10
CA VAL A 170 45.13 0.05 -23.62
C VAL A 170 43.76 -0.50 -23.98
N ASN A 171 43.65 -1.24 -25.08
CA ASN A 171 42.41 -1.91 -25.48
C ASN A 171 42.69 -3.34 -25.97
N LEU A 172 42.40 -4.32 -25.13
CA LEU A 172 42.48 -5.75 -25.46
C LEU A 172 41.11 -6.20 -26.00
N THR A 173 41.03 -6.37 -27.32
CA THR A 173 39.81 -6.78 -28.01
C THR A 173 39.67 -8.30 -28.02
N CYS A 174 38.49 -8.81 -27.62
CA CYS A 174 38.13 -10.22 -27.75
C CYS A 174 36.70 -10.31 -28.28
N LYS A 175 36.51 -10.99 -29.42
CA LYS A 175 35.18 -11.18 -30.03
C LYS A 175 34.96 -12.63 -30.36
N ALA A 176 33.77 -13.12 -30.03
CA ALA A 176 33.34 -14.47 -30.35
C ALA A 176 31.99 -14.44 -31.07
N ASP A 177 31.90 -15.20 -32.16
CA ASP A 177 30.64 -15.48 -32.84
C ASP A 177 30.02 -16.76 -32.29
N GLY A 178 28.71 -16.88 -32.42
CA GLY A 178 27.92 -18.02 -31.98
C GLY A 178 26.42 -17.68 -32.00
N ALA A 179 25.58 -18.71 -31.97
CA ALA A 179 24.13 -18.57 -32.03
C ALA A 179 23.50 -19.46 -30.95
N PRO A 180 22.93 -18.89 -29.86
CA PRO A 180 22.81 -17.46 -29.52
C PRO A 180 24.16 -16.72 -29.35
N ARG A 181 24.14 -15.38 -29.41
CA ARG A 181 25.35 -14.54 -29.27
C ARG A 181 26.03 -14.83 -27.92
N PRO A 182 27.33 -15.17 -27.89
CA PRO A 182 28.01 -15.52 -26.64
C PRO A 182 28.34 -14.30 -25.77
N HIS A 183 28.37 -14.50 -24.46
CA HIS A 183 28.85 -13.53 -23.49
C HIS A 183 30.36 -13.70 -23.26
N ILE A 184 31.10 -12.61 -23.03
CA ILE A 184 32.57 -12.60 -22.91
C ILE A 184 32.98 -12.30 -21.46
N TYR A 185 33.84 -13.16 -20.90
CA TYR A 185 34.51 -12.97 -19.62
C TYR A 185 36.03 -12.82 -19.83
N TRP A 186 36.74 -12.22 -18.89
CA TRP A 186 38.19 -12.01 -18.94
C TRP A 186 38.89 -12.49 -17.66
N THR A 187 40.15 -12.88 -17.78
CA THR A 187 41.06 -13.14 -16.67
C THR A 187 42.35 -12.33 -16.79
N HIS A 188 42.95 -11.93 -15.66
CA HIS A 188 44.29 -11.34 -15.53
C HIS A 188 45.12 -12.20 -14.60
N ASN A 189 46.29 -12.65 -15.06
CA ASN A 189 47.18 -13.58 -14.37
C ASN A 189 46.48 -14.84 -13.80
N GLY A 190 45.40 -15.30 -14.45
CA GLY A 190 44.62 -16.48 -14.07
C GLY A 190 43.45 -16.23 -13.11
N LEU A 191 43.18 -14.98 -12.70
CA LEU A 191 42.03 -14.59 -11.87
C LEU A 191 40.98 -13.89 -12.74
N ASP A 192 39.68 -14.18 -12.56
CA ASP A 192 38.60 -13.50 -13.29
C ASP A 192 38.59 -11.98 -13.02
N VAL A 193 38.40 -11.18 -14.07
CA VAL A 193 38.37 -9.72 -14.05
C VAL A 193 36.93 -9.24 -13.90
N PHE A 194 36.60 -8.75 -12.72
CA PHE A 194 35.29 -8.14 -12.42
C PHE A 194 35.35 -6.62 -12.63
N SER A 195 34.40 -6.07 -13.39
CA SER A 195 34.35 -4.65 -13.74
C SER A 195 34.23 -3.76 -12.49
N GLY A 196 35.04 -2.69 -12.43
CA GLY A 196 34.87 -1.60 -11.46
C GLY A 196 35.51 -1.78 -10.08
N VAL A 197 36.26 -2.86 -9.81
CA VAL A 197 36.78 -3.15 -8.44
C VAL A 197 38.29 -2.87 -8.26
N ARG A 198 39.12 -2.85 -9.32
CA ARG A 198 40.58 -2.55 -9.22
C ARG A 198 41.16 -1.82 -10.44
N GLY A 199 42.26 -1.08 -10.22
CA GLY A 199 43.20 -0.59 -11.25
C GLY A 199 42.75 0.60 -12.11
N GLY A 200 41.59 0.47 -12.75
CA GLY A 200 41.11 1.33 -13.85
C GLY A 200 40.84 0.55 -15.13
N ILE A 201 40.31 -0.67 -14.99
CA ILE A 201 40.01 -1.62 -16.07
C ILE A 201 38.49 -1.76 -16.22
N ASP A 202 37.99 -1.49 -17.42
CA ASP A 202 36.59 -1.64 -17.83
C ASP A 202 36.43 -2.77 -18.85
N ILE A 203 35.26 -3.40 -18.91
CA ILE A 203 34.88 -4.33 -19.99
C ILE A 203 33.67 -3.74 -20.71
N LEU A 204 33.76 -3.59 -22.03
CA LEU A 204 32.73 -2.97 -22.87
C LEU A 204 31.66 -3.98 -23.33
N GLU A 205 30.49 -3.48 -23.75
CA GLU A 205 29.38 -4.29 -24.31
C GLU A 205 29.77 -5.13 -25.55
N ASP A 206 30.87 -4.79 -26.23
CA ASP A 206 31.38 -5.55 -27.38
C ASP A 206 32.36 -6.68 -27.01
N GLY A 207 32.65 -6.85 -25.72
CA GLY A 207 33.56 -7.86 -25.17
C GLY A 207 35.01 -7.39 -24.95
N SER A 208 35.35 -6.16 -25.35
CA SER A 208 36.72 -5.64 -25.23
C SER A 208 37.04 -5.14 -23.82
N LEU A 209 38.27 -5.39 -23.35
CA LEU A 209 38.80 -4.92 -22.07
C LEU A 209 39.65 -3.67 -22.29
N VAL A 210 39.31 -2.58 -21.62
CA VAL A 210 39.95 -1.26 -21.74
C VAL A 210 40.62 -0.86 -20.44
N ILE A 211 41.86 -0.38 -20.52
CA ILE A 211 42.58 0.21 -19.38
C ILE A 211 42.82 1.68 -19.72
N ARG A 212 42.23 2.60 -18.94
CA ARG A 212 42.18 4.03 -19.33
C ARG A 212 43.52 4.75 -19.28
N SER A 213 44.47 4.22 -18.51
CA SER A 213 45.83 4.74 -18.42
C SER A 213 46.78 3.64 -17.93
N ALA A 214 47.83 3.35 -18.69
CA ALA A 214 48.78 2.27 -18.45
C ALA A 214 49.65 2.54 -17.23
N LYS A 215 49.84 1.50 -16.43
CA LYS A 215 50.62 1.51 -15.18
C LYS A 215 51.36 0.19 -15.03
N GLU A 216 52.37 0.18 -14.19
CA GLU A 216 53.21 -0.98 -13.87
C GLU A 216 52.40 -2.15 -13.25
N ASP A 217 51.32 -1.87 -12.51
CA ASP A 217 50.41 -2.88 -11.94
C ASP A 217 49.40 -3.48 -12.93
N HIS A 218 49.32 -2.93 -14.16
CA HIS A 218 48.48 -3.46 -15.23
C HIS A 218 49.21 -4.47 -16.14
N GLU A 219 50.54 -4.57 -16.07
CA GLU A 219 51.34 -5.57 -16.81
C GLU A 219 50.95 -7.01 -16.41
N GLY A 220 51.16 -7.95 -17.33
CA GLY A 220 50.92 -9.37 -17.13
C GLY A 220 49.99 -9.99 -18.16
N THR A 221 49.44 -11.15 -17.80
CA THR A 221 48.84 -12.10 -18.72
C THR A 221 47.32 -11.97 -18.77
N TYR A 222 46.72 -11.75 -19.94
CA TYR A 222 45.26 -11.64 -20.12
C TYR A 222 44.72 -12.72 -21.05
N GLN A 223 43.51 -13.23 -20.78
CA GLN A 223 42.82 -14.26 -21.59
C GLN A 223 41.30 -14.12 -21.45
N CYS A 224 40.53 -14.36 -22.52
CA CYS A 224 39.05 -14.30 -22.50
C CYS A 224 38.38 -15.69 -22.63
N ARG A 225 37.13 -15.77 -22.17
CA ARG A 225 36.23 -16.94 -22.19
C ARG A 225 34.88 -16.52 -22.79
N ALA A 226 34.35 -17.26 -23.75
CA ALA A 226 33.10 -16.93 -24.46
C ALA A 226 32.09 -18.07 -24.38
N GLU A 227 30.84 -17.78 -23.98
CA GLU A 227 29.85 -18.80 -23.58
C GLU A 227 28.43 -18.55 -24.10
N ASN A 228 27.74 -19.60 -24.56
CA ASN A 228 26.32 -19.58 -24.95
C ASN A 228 25.62 -20.94 -24.70
N ALA A 229 24.32 -21.02 -25.00
CA ALA A 229 23.51 -22.23 -24.80
C ALA A 229 23.95 -23.48 -25.59
N ALA A 230 24.88 -23.38 -26.54
CA ALA A 230 25.46 -24.51 -27.27
C ALA A 230 26.82 -24.98 -26.70
N GLY A 231 27.55 -24.13 -25.96
CA GLY A 231 28.84 -24.46 -25.33
C GLY A 231 29.65 -23.25 -24.86
N SER A 232 30.93 -23.47 -24.53
CA SER A 232 31.89 -22.44 -24.08
C SER A 232 33.27 -22.66 -24.72
N VAL A 233 34.07 -21.61 -24.87
CA VAL A 233 35.44 -21.62 -25.45
C VAL A 233 36.34 -20.56 -24.79
N THR A 234 37.66 -20.74 -24.85
CA THR A 234 38.65 -19.74 -24.38
C THR A 234 39.60 -19.31 -25.50
N SER A 235 40.15 -18.10 -25.39
CA SER A 235 41.19 -17.58 -26.29
C SER A 235 42.59 -18.06 -25.91
N ARG A 236 43.58 -17.66 -26.70
CA ARG A 236 44.98 -17.58 -26.25
C ARG A 236 45.18 -16.53 -25.18
N SER A 237 46.25 -16.69 -24.40
CA SER A 237 46.72 -15.73 -23.39
C SER A 237 47.74 -14.75 -24.00
N VAL A 238 47.68 -13.46 -23.63
CA VAL A 238 48.53 -12.37 -24.19
C VAL A 238 49.14 -11.48 -23.09
N GLN A 239 50.12 -10.63 -23.43
CA GLN A 239 50.90 -9.81 -22.48
C GLN A 239 50.70 -8.29 -22.68
N LEU A 240 51.06 -7.48 -21.68
CA LEU A 240 51.02 -6.00 -21.71
C LEU A 240 52.29 -5.38 -21.08
N ARG A 241 52.86 -4.29 -21.63
CA ARG A 241 54.15 -3.62 -21.23
C ARG A 241 54.17 -2.08 -21.42
N VAL A 242 55.12 -1.33 -20.81
CA VAL A 242 55.11 0.18 -20.71
C VAL A 242 56.52 0.89 -20.87
N ARG A 243 56.63 2.12 -21.46
CA ARG A 243 57.89 2.94 -21.76
C ARG A 243 57.77 4.52 -21.71
N ASP A 244 58.81 5.34 -22.09
CA ASP A 244 58.92 6.87 -22.03
C ASP A 244 59.88 7.58 -23.10
N GLY A 245 59.74 8.90 -23.51
CA GLY A 245 60.65 9.69 -24.47
C GLY A 245 60.53 11.27 -24.69
N PHE A 246 61.37 12.00 -25.53
CA PHE A 246 61.47 13.53 -25.74
C PHE A 246 62.22 14.17 -27.03
N ASP A 247 61.84 15.40 -27.55
CA ASP A 247 62.54 16.58 -28.31
C ASP A 247 63.18 16.56 -29.80
N ASN A 248 63.53 17.60 -30.66
CA ASN A 248 63.25 19.09 -30.97
C ASN A 248 63.95 19.77 -32.28
N TYR A 249 63.74 21.10 -32.63
CA TYR A 249 64.51 22.17 -33.46
C TYR A 249 64.31 22.61 -35.00
N ALA A 250 64.78 23.83 -35.48
CA ALA A 250 64.40 24.59 -36.78
C ALA A 250 65.36 25.75 -37.43
N ASP A 251 64.99 26.52 -38.55
CA ASP A 251 65.26 28.00 -38.95
C ASP A 251 65.75 28.55 -40.43
N ARG A 252 65.48 29.85 -40.87
CA ARG A 252 66.19 30.89 -41.83
C ARG A 252 65.56 31.73 -43.07
N GLN A 253 66.32 32.53 -43.93
CA GLN A 253 66.00 33.89 -44.62
C GLN A 253 66.79 34.29 -46.00
N ASP A 254 66.76 35.41 -46.85
CA ASP A 254 66.06 36.76 -47.18
C ASP A 254 66.66 37.62 -48.45
N ARG A 255 66.06 38.78 -48.99
CA ARG A 255 66.56 40.00 -49.85
C ARG A 255 66.51 40.08 -51.45
N ALA A 256 66.60 41.20 -52.29
CA ALA A 256 66.25 42.70 -52.39
C ALA A 256 66.60 43.46 -53.79
N GLY A 257 66.11 44.71 -54.20
CA GLY A 257 66.59 45.58 -55.39
C GLY A 257 65.72 46.78 -56.04
N GLY A 258 66.23 47.75 -56.89
CA GLY A 258 65.46 48.93 -57.56
C GLY A 258 66.16 50.07 -58.47
N ASP A 259 65.72 51.18 -59.24
CA ASP A 259 64.62 52.12 -59.89
C ASP A 259 63.63 53.27 -59.28
N GLU A 260 62.41 53.65 -59.85
CA GLU A 260 61.75 55.04 -59.77
C GLU A 260 60.14 55.27 -59.79
N PRO A 261 59.47 56.30 -59.14
CA PRO A 261 57.98 56.38 -58.77
C PRO A 261 56.82 56.80 -59.75
N ARG A 262 55.60 56.22 -59.60
CA ARG A 262 54.27 56.68 -60.14
C ARG A 262 53.06 55.87 -59.59
N LEU A 263 51.84 56.42 -59.36
CA LEU A 263 50.64 55.61 -59.06
C LEU A 263 50.06 54.91 -60.31
N VAL A 264 49.72 53.63 -60.16
CA VAL A 264 49.17 52.77 -61.23
C VAL A 264 47.76 52.25 -60.89
N VAL A 265 47.43 52.12 -59.60
CA VAL A 265 46.09 51.76 -59.12
C VAL A 265 45.62 52.86 -58.18
N LYS A 266 44.42 53.41 -58.42
CA LYS A 266 43.76 54.40 -57.55
C LYS A 266 42.51 53.78 -56.90
N PRO A 267 42.25 54.01 -55.60
CA PRO A 267 41.12 53.42 -54.88
C PRO A 267 39.77 54.10 -55.25
N SER A 268 38.67 53.42 -54.89
CA SER A 268 37.29 53.86 -55.07
C SER A 268 36.47 53.58 -53.80
N ASP A 269 35.29 54.20 -53.69
CA ASP A 269 34.41 54.06 -52.51
C ASP A 269 34.05 52.59 -52.22
N VAL A 270 34.01 52.23 -50.93
CA VAL A 270 33.76 50.87 -50.43
C VAL A 270 32.85 50.91 -49.20
N ALA A 271 31.87 50.00 -49.16
CA ALA A 271 31.14 49.63 -47.94
C ALA A 271 31.61 48.26 -47.43
N VAL A 272 31.71 48.07 -46.12
CA VAL A 272 32.17 46.82 -45.49
C VAL A 272 31.45 46.53 -44.18
N THR A 273 31.21 45.24 -43.88
CA THR A 273 30.63 44.81 -42.61
C THR A 273 31.69 44.86 -41.48
N ALA A 274 31.32 45.38 -40.31
CA ALA A 274 32.16 45.36 -39.12
C ALA A 274 32.68 43.96 -38.78
N GLY A 275 33.88 43.88 -38.21
CA GLY A 275 34.62 42.65 -37.92
C GLY A 275 35.37 42.06 -39.13
N ARG A 276 35.03 42.42 -40.38
CA ARG A 276 35.75 41.93 -41.56
C ARG A 276 37.02 42.72 -41.84
N SER A 277 37.95 42.09 -42.54
CA SER A 277 39.17 42.74 -43.02
C SER A 277 38.92 43.44 -44.37
N VAL A 278 39.32 44.70 -44.52
CA VAL A 278 39.31 45.41 -45.82
C VAL A 278 40.74 45.75 -46.27
N THR A 279 41.08 45.43 -47.52
CA THR A 279 42.38 45.78 -48.13
C THR A 279 42.20 46.91 -49.15
N LEU A 280 42.50 48.12 -48.72
CA LEU A 280 42.49 49.33 -49.54
C LEU A 280 43.78 49.36 -50.36
N ARG A 281 43.67 49.52 -51.70
CA ARG A 281 44.82 49.44 -52.63
C ARG A 281 45.03 50.73 -53.40
N CYS A 282 46.26 51.21 -53.39
CA CYS A 282 46.73 52.42 -54.04
C CYS A 282 48.21 52.21 -54.44
N GLN A 283 48.43 51.44 -55.50
CA GLN A 283 49.74 50.88 -55.84
C GLN A 283 50.58 51.85 -56.66
N ALA A 284 51.87 51.97 -56.31
CA ALA A 284 52.84 52.77 -57.04
C ALA A 284 54.04 51.93 -57.52
N THR A 285 54.46 52.14 -58.76
CA THR A 285 55.69 51.55 -59.32
C THR A 285 56.87 52.46 -59.03
N GLY A 286 57.96 51.90 -58.51
CA GLY A 286 59.25 52.57 -58.36
C GLY A 286 60.20 51.84 -57.42
N ARG A 287 61.45 52.32 -57.26
CA ARG A 287 62.52 51.47 -56.70
C ARG A 287 63.84 52.22 -56.23
N PRO A 288 63.80 53.33 -55.46
CA PRO A 288 63.48 53.13 -54.06
C PRO A 288 61.98 53.10 -53.92
N THR A 289 61.46 51.93 -53.54
CA THR A 289 60.07 51.63 -53.85
C THR A 289 59.15 52.61 -53.14
N PRO A 290 58.31 53.34 -53.91
CA PRO A 290 57.60 54.49 -53.39
C PRO A 290 56.79 54.11 -52.17
N ILE A 291 56.97 54.92 -51.14
CA ILE A 291 56.43 54.75 -49.81
C ILE A 291 55.05 55.38 -49.82
N VAL A 292 54.02 54.54 -49.99
CA VAL A 292 52.63 54.97 -49.93
C VAL A 292 52.22 55.21 -48.48
N THR A 293 51.85 56.45 -48.20
CA THR A 293 51.25 56.91 -46.95
C THR A 293 49.75 57.05 -47.13
N TRP A 294 49.00 57.01 -46.03
CA TRP A 294 47.53 57.11 -46.04
C TRP A 294 47.07 58.12 -44.99
N THR A 295 45.94 58.79 -45.25
CA THR A 295 45.23 59.62 -44.25
C THR A 295 43.74 59.28 -44.23
N ARG A 296 43.06 59.52 -43.10
CA ARG A 296 41.62 59.40 -42.89
C ARG A 296 41.11 60.74 -42.39
N ASP A 297 40.21 61.37 -43.15
CA ASP A 297 39.64 62.70 -42.91
C ASP A 297 40.71 63.76 -42.59
N GLY A 298 41.86 63.66 -43.28
CA GLY A 298 43.03 64.53 -43.12
C GLY A 298 44.09 64.03 -42.12
N VAL A 299 43.75 63.12 -41.20
CA VAL A 299 44.65 62.63 -40.14
C VAL A 299 45.52 61.46 -40.67
N PRO A 300 46.85 61.47 -40.46
CA PRO A 300 47.74 60.37 -40.89
C PRO A 300 47.36 59.01 -40.29
N VAL A 301 47.21 58.02 -41.16
CA VAL A 301 46.95 56.63 -40.80
C VAL A 301 48.28 55.91 -40.61
N LEU A 302 48.58 55.55 -39.37
CA LEU A 302 49.83 54.92 -38.97
C LEU A 302 49.68 53.40 -38.78
N GLN A 303 50.79 52.68 -38.87
CA GLN A 303 50.86 51.25 -38.60
C GLN A 303 50.52 50.98 -37.13
N HIS A 304 49.52 50.12 -36.86
CA HIS A 304 49.27 49.58 -35.53
C HIS A 304 48.66 48.15 -35.61
N ALA A 305 48.15 47.62 -34.50
CA ALA A 305 47.66 46.25 -34.39
C ALA A 305 46.43 45.90 -35.27
N ARG A 306 45.65 46.87 -35.77
CA ARG A 306 44.56 46.64 -36.73
C ARG A 306 44.86 47.17 -38.13
N TYR A 307 45.53 48.31 -38.25
CA TYR A 307 45.84 48.93 -39.53
C TYR A 307 47.28 48.57 -39.94
N HIS A 308 47.40 47.72 -40.95
CA HIS A 308 48.66 47.32 -41.57
C HIS A 308 48.90 48.12 -42.84
N VAL A 309 49.78 49.12 -42.74
CA VAL A 309 50.11 50.05 -43.82
C VAL A 309 51.34 49.51 -44.55
N SER A 310 51.11 48.66 -45.55
CA SER A 310 52.16 48.20 -46.45
C SER A 310 52.54 49.32 -47.42
N ARG A 311 53.46 50.17 -46.96
CA ARG A 311 53.84 51.40 -47.67
C ARG A 311 54.39 51.11 -49.07
N THR A 312 55.29 50.13 -49.23
CA THR A 312 55.90 49.81 -50.53
C THR A 312 55.00 49.03 -51.48
N ALA A 313 54.05 48.24 -50.98
CA ALA A 313 53.06 47.54 -51.82
C ALA A 313 51.84 48.42 -52.17
N GLY A 314 51.75 49.62 -51.59
CA GLY A 314 50.61 50.52 -51.76
C GLY A 314 49.31 49.95 -51.22
N MET A 315 49.32 49.36 -50.02
CA MET A 315 48.13 48.78 -49.42
C MET A 315 47.94 49.19 -47.96
N LEU A 316 46.71 49.51 -47.59
CA LEU A 316 46.25 49.58 -46.21
C LEU A 316 45.27 48.44 -45.97
N LEU A 317 45.69 47.45 -45.18
CA LEU A 317 44.81 46.43 -44.63
C LEU A 317 44.30 46.90 -43.27
N ILE A 318 42.99 47.02 -43.11
CA ILE A 318 42.35 47.11 -41.79
C ILE A 318 41.87 45.70 -41.47
N SER A 319 42.51 45.01 -40.52
CA SER A 319 42.34 43.57 -40.28
C SER A 319 40.98 43.19 -39.68
N ALA A 320 40.35 44.10 -38.94
CA ALA A 320 38.98 43.98 -38.44
C ALA A 320 38.39 45.38 -38.30
N THR A 321 37.47 45.77 -39.18
CA THR A 321 36.86 47.11 -39.20
C THR A 321 35.81 47.28 -38.10
N ASP A 322 35.67 48.49 -37.54
CA ASP A 322 34.52 48.91 -36.75
C ASP A 322 33.89 50.20 -37.30
N THR A 323 32.74 50.61 -36.75
CA THR A 323 31.96 51.76 -37.24
C THR A 323 32.73 53.08 -37.21
N SER A 324 33.71 53.25 -36.33
CA SER A 324 34.62 54.42 -36.25
C SER A 324 35.77 54.38 -37.26
N ASP A 325 35.93 53.29 -38.02
CA ASP A 325 36.85 53.21 -39.15
C ASP A 325 36.25 53.81 -40.45
N SER A 326 34.95 54.13 -40.46
CA SER A 326 34.28 54.88 -41.53
C SER A 326 34.86 56.28 -41.70
N GLY A 327 35.01 56.76 -42.94
CA GLY A 327 35.60 58.08 -43.21
C GLY A 327 36.08 58.30 -44.64
N THR A 328 36.67 59.46 -44.91
CA THR A 328 37.24 59.81 -46.22
C THR A 328 38.74 59.53 -46.24
N TYR A 329 39.17 58.55 -47.03
CA TYR A 329 40.56 58.13 -47.07
C TYR A 329 41.32 58.76 -48.25
N ARG A 330 42.61 59.05 -48.05
CA ARG A 330 43.57 59.47 -49.07
C ARG A 330 44.80 58.58 -49.03
N CYS A 331 45.41 58.33 -50.18
CA CYS A 331 46.74 57.74 -50.31
C CYS A 331 47.68 58.67 -51.08
N THR A 332 48.95 58.74 -50.67
CA THR A 332 50.02 59.51 -51.33
C THR A 332 51.29 58.66 -51.39
N ALA A 333 51.82 58.44 -52.60
CA ALA A 333 52.99 57.62 -52.87
C ALA A 333 54.23 58.49 -53.10
N THR A 334 55.25 58.37 -52.24
CA THR A 334 56.43 59.28 -52.24
C THR A 334 57.75 58.51 -52.26
N SER A 335 58.77 58.98 -52.98
CA SER A 335 60.17 58.53 -52.82
C SER A 335 61.14 59.72 -52.89
N PRO A 336 62.47 59.53 -52.74
CA PRO A 336 63.46 60.61 -52.96
C PRO A 336 63.38 61.32 -54.31
N LEU A 337 62.60 60.82 -55.27
CA LEU A 337 62.53 61.29 -56.66
C LEU A 337 61.14 61.82 -57.08
N GLY A 338 60.10 61.80 -56.23
CA GLY A 338 58.79 62.39 -56.54
C GLY A 338 57.58 61.81 -55.77
N GLU A 339 56.37 62.34 -56.01
CA GLU A 339 55.11 61.81 -55.45
C GLU A 339 53.83 61.93 -56.32
N ASP A 340 52.76 61.18 -55.97
CA ASP A 340 51.43 61.12 -56.62
C ASP A 340 50.34 60.70 -55.58
N SER A 341 49.05 61.07 -55.75
CA SER A 341 47.98 60.80 -54.75
C SER A 341 46.55 60.54 -55.29
N ALA A 342 45.65 60.03 -54.44
CA ALA A 342 44.21 59.78 -54.72
C ALA A 342 43.34 59.68 -53.43
N SER A 343 42.00 59.82 -53.55
CA SER A 343 41.03 59.77 -52.41
C SER A 343 39.70 59.10 -52.74
N PHE A 344 39.01 58.58 -51.71
CA PHE A 344 37.74 57.83 -51.76
C PHE A 344 37.08 57.74 -50.36
N LYS A 345 35.87 57.19 -50.23
CA LYS A 345 35.15 56.98 -48.95
C LYS A 345 35.08 55.51 -48.51
N LEU A 346 35.20 55.27 -47.20
CA LEU A 346 34.90 53.99 -46.53
C LEU A 346 33.66 54.12 -45.65
N ASP A 347 32.74 53.16 -45.74
CA ASP A 347 31.52 53.06 -44.92
C ASP A 347 31.49 51.70 -44.19
N VAL A 348 31.40 51.70 -42.85
CA VAL A 348 31.42 50.45 -42.06
C VAL A 348 30.08 50.21 -41.38
N GLN A 349 29.38 49.18 -41.85
CA GLN A 349 28.01 48.83 -41.46
C GLN A 349 28.01 47.66 -40.47
N GLN A 350 27.06 47.61 -39.53
CA GLN A 350 27.07 46.66 -38.42
C GLN A 350 25.70 45.97 -38.25
N PRO A 351 25.62 44.63 -38.32
CA PRO A 351 24.39 43.89 -38.06
C PRO A 351 23.98 43.99 -36.57
N PRO A 352 22.73 43.61 -36.23
CA PRO A 352 22.21 43.76 -34.88
C PRO A 352 22.94 42.90 -33.86
N TYR A 353 23.05 43.40 -32.63
CA TYR A 353 23.53 42.65 -31.46
C TYR A 353 22.80 43.13 -30.20
N PHE A 354 22.66 42.26 -29.21
CA PHE A 354 21.96 42.59 -27.97
C PHE A 354 22.88 43.25 -26.93
N LEU A 355 22.39 44.34 -26.34
CA LEU A 355 22.93 44.96 -25.13
C LEU A 355 22.33 44.30 -23.88
N GLU A 356 21.04 43.96 -23.94
CA GLU A 356 20.33 43.21 -22.92
C GLU A 356 19.48 42.12 -23.58
N LYS A 357 19.50 40.92 -23.02
CA LYS A 357 18.75 39.74 -23.48
C LYS A 357 17.64 39.43 -22.47
N PRO A 358 16.53 38.78 -22.90
CA PRO A 358 15.56 38.22 -21.97
C PRO A 358 16.21 37.19 -21.04
N ARG A 359 15.59 36.94 -19.89
CA ARG A 359 16.03 35.96 -18.89
C ARG A 359 14.96 34.89 -18.72
N GLU A 360 15.40 33.66 -18.52
CA GLU A 360 14.57 32.52 -18.13
C GLU A 360 13.82 32.84 -16.81
N GLN A 361 12.57 32.38 -16.71
CA GLN A 361 11.69 32.66 -15.56
C GLN A 361 10.82 31.44 -15.20
N ASP A 362 10.79 31.12 -13.90
CA ASP A 362 9.86 30.16 -13.28
C ASP A 362 8.77 30.95 -12.54
N VAL A 363 7.49 30.72 -12.89
CA VAL A 363 6.34 31.42 -12.26
C VAL A 363 5.18 30.46 -11.97
N LEU A 364 4.21 30.91 -11.17
CA LEU A 364 2.96 30.19 -10.92
C LEU A 364 1.88 30.57 -11.94
N GLU A 365 0.97 29.64 -12.18
CA GLU A 365 -0.22 29.88 -13.00
C GLU A 365 -1.08 31.03 -12.41
N GLY A 366 -1.27 32.10 -13.19
CA GLY A 366 -1.97 33.32 -12.80
C GLY A 366 -1.10 34.52 -12.42
N GLU A 367 0.24 34.43 -12.49
CA GLU A 367 1.15 35.57 -12.22
C GLU A 367 1.42 36.44 -13.48
N ASP A 368 1.96 37.66 -13.29
CA ASP A 368 2.37 38.55 -14.37
C ASP A 368 3.86 38.37 -14.70
N VAL A 369 4.24 38.43 -15.99
CA VAL A 369 5.61 38.15 -16.48
C VAL A 369 6.13 39.27 -17.37
N GLU A 370 7.40 39.64 -17.24
CA GLU A 370 8.07 40.59 -18.14
C GLU A 370 9.37 40.03 -18.73
N PHE A 371 9.51 40.12 -20.06
CA PHE A 371 10.75 39.89 -20.78
C PHE A 371 11.30 41.21 -21.32
N ILE A 372 12.56 41.50 -20.98
CA ILE A 372 13.27 42.72 -21.38
C ILE A 372 14.32 42.37 -22.43
N CYS A 373 14.43 43.20 -23.47
CA CYS A 373 15.37 43.03 -24.57
C CYS A 373 15.82 44.40 -25.10
N SER A 374 17.10 44.56 -25.44
CA SER A 374 17.55 45.74 -26.18
C SER A 374 18.66 45.41 -27.17
N GLY A 375 18.49 45.85 -28.42
CA GLY A 375 19.44 45.70 -29.51
C GLY A 375 20.14 47.00 -29.91
N ALA A 376 21.33 46.87 -30.49
CA ALA A 376 22.10 47.93 -31.12
C ALA A 376 22.66 47.45 -32.47
N GLY A 377 23.04 48.38 -33.35
CA GLY A 377 23.51 48.10 -34.71
C GLY A 377 23.69 49.39 -35.51
N SER A 378 24.22 49.29 -36.73
CA SER A 378 24.35 50.43 -37.66
C SER A 378 23.94 50.00 -39.07
N PRO A 379 22.72 50.35 -39.55
CA PRO A 379 21.69 51.17 -38.89
C PRO A 379 21.10 50.56 -37.60
N ALA A 380 20.42 51.37 -36.78
CA ALA A 380 19.76 50.88 -35.57
C ALA A 380 18.67 49.83 -35.90
N PRO A 381 18.55 48.73 -35.11
CA PRO A 381 17.62 47.65 -35.42
C PRO A 381 16.21 47.87 -34.87
N ASP A 382 15.22 47.35 -35.60
CA ASP A 382 13.85 47.17 -35.10
C ASP A 382 13.76 45.87 -34.27
N LEU A 383 12.89 45.86 -33.24
CA LEU A 383 12.71 44.74 -32.32
C LEU A 383 11.32 44.10 -32.48
N SER A 384 11.28 42.77 -32.43
CA SER A 384 10.05 41.98 -32.44
C SER A 384 10.16 40.74 -31.57
N TRP A 385 9.01 40.19 -31.13
CA TRP A 385 8.95 39.03 -30.24
C TRP A 385 8.24 37.85 -30.87
N TYR A 386 8.67 36.65 -30.50
CA TYR A 386 8.13 35.36 -30.94
C TYR A 386 7.97 34.42 -29.74
N LYS A 387 6.96 33.55 -29.75
CA LYS A 387 6.81 32.40 -28.84
C LYS A 387 6.84 31.12 -29.68
N ASP A 388 7.74 30.19 -29.36
CA ASP A 388 7.86 28.90 -30.05
C ASP A 388 7.95 29.03 -31.60
N GLY A 389 8.62 30.09 -32.06
CA GLY A 389 8.77 30.42 -33.49
C GLY A 389 7.60 31.18 -34.14
N GLN A 390 6.47 31.39 -33.44
CA GLN A 390 5.35 32.20 -33.93
C GLN A 390 5.45 33.65 -33.46
N ARG A 391 5.23 34.63 -34.37
CA ARG A 391 5.34 36.05 -34.05
C ARG A 391 4.24 36.50 -33.10
N ILE A 392 4.62 37.10 -31.99
CA ILE A 392 3.69 37.67 -31.01
C ILE A 392 3.13 39.00 -31.55
N VAL A 393 1.81 39.14 -31.46
CA VAL A 393 1.08 40.39 -31.69
C VAL A 393 0.45 40.78 -30.36
N ALA A 394 0.59 42.04 -29.95
CA ALA A 394 -0.05 42.53 -28.73
C ALA A 394 -1.58 42.61 -28.92
N ASP A 395 -2.34 42.05 -27.98
CA ASP A 395 -3.82 42.10 -27.97
C ASP A 395 -4.33 43.37 -27.28
N GLY A 396 -3.53 43.93 -26.36
CA GLY A 396 -3.85 45.11 -25.56
C GLY A 396 -4.25 44.79 -24.12
N ASP A 397 -4.61 43.54 -23.81
CA ASP A 397 -5.10 43.10 -22.50
C ASP A 397 -4.15 42.09 -21.84
N SER A 398 -3.99 40.88 -22.41
CA SER A 398 -3.14 39.82 -21.84
C SER A 398 -1.68 39.89 -22.28
N VAL A 399 -1.40 40.49 -23.45
CA VAL A 399 -0.07 40.59 -24.06
C VAL A 399 0.21 42.01 -24.53
N ARG A 400 1.23 42.64 -23.95
CA ARG A 400 1.60 44.04 -24.19
C ARG A 400 3.07 44.17 -24.61
N ILE A 401 3.31 44.81 -25.76
CA ILE A 401 4.66 45.15 -26.23
C ILE A 401 4.89 46.65 -26.02
N LEU A 402 5.89 47.00 -25.22
CA LEU A 402 6.17 48.35 -24.74
C LEU A 402 7.55 48.85 -25.19
N HIS A 403 7.80 50.15 -25.01
CA HIS A 403 9.10 50.80 -25.22
C HIS A 403 9.75 50.52 -26.60
N SER A 404 8.94 50.60 -27.67
CA SER A 404 9.34 50.30 -29.06
C SER A 404 9.95 48.90 -29.22
N GLY A 405 9.25 47.89 -28.70
CA GLY A 405 9.64 46.48 -28.82
C GLY A 405 10.60 45.98 -27.73
N LYS A 406 11.05 46.82 -26.81
CA LYS A 406 12.05 46.44 -25.79
C LYS A 406 11.51 45.63 -24.61
N VAL A 407 10.20 45.69 -24.34
CA VAL A 407 9.59 44.93 -23.23
C VAL A 407 8.35 44.21 -23.73
N LEU A 408 8.27 42.91 -23.46
CA LEU A 408 7.08 42.08 -23.61
C LEU A 408 6.54 41.79 -22.20
N ARG A 409 5.32 42.26 -21.89
CA ARG A 409 4.59 41.90 -20.66
C ARG A 409 3.46 40.93 -21.00
N LEU A 410 3.35 39.87 -20.22
CA LEU A 410 2.23 38.93 -20.17
C LEU A 410 1.51 39.13 -18.84
N GLN A 411 0.18 39.03 -18.82
CA GLN A 411 -0.61 39.18 -17.60
C GLN A 411 -1.48 37.94 -17.33
N GLU A 412 -1.66 37.60 -16.04
CA GLU A 412 -2.39 36.42 -15.55
C GLU A 412 -2.01 35.10 -16.29
N VAL A 413 -0.72 34.74 -16.32
CA VAL A 413 -0.23 33.72 -17.26
C VAL A 413 -0.83 32.31 -17.03
N PRO A 414 -1.55 31.74 -18.01
CA PRO A 414 -2.07 30.38 -17.90
C PRO A 414 -0.98 29.36 -18.25
N ARG A 415 -1.15 28.09 -17.88
CA ARG A 415 -0.13 27.03 -18.12
C ARG A 415 0.29 26.87 -19.59
N GLN A 416 -0.56 27.23 -20.55
CA GLN A 416 -0.24 27.20 -21.99
C GLN A 416 0.72 28.34 -22.44
N ALA A 417 1.00 29.31 -21.57
CA ALA A 417 2.00 30.35 -21.80
C ALA A 417 3.45 29.84 -21.68
N GLN A 418 3.68 28.66 -21.09
CA GLN A 418 4.97 27.98 -21.08
C GLN A 418 5.52 27.79 -22.50
N GLY A 419 6.81 28.07 -22.72
CA GLY A 419 7.47 27.98 -24.03
C GLY A 419 8.69 28.90 -24.16
N VAL A 420 9.28 28.91 -25.35
CA VAL A 420 10.51 29.65 -25.67
C VAL A 420 10.17 31.04 -26.21
N TYR A 421 10.47 32.09 -25.45
CA TYR A 421 10.27 33.48 -25.86
C TYR A 421 11.53 34.03 -26.51
N THR A 422 11.41 34.46 -27.77
CA THR A 422 12.52 34.94 -28.60
C THR A 422 12.35 36.42 -28.93
N CYS A 423 13.35 37.22 -28.56
CA CYS A 423 13.52 38.58 -29.07
C CYS A 423 14.35 38.52 -30.37
N HIS A 424 13.81 39.10 -31.44
CA HIS A 424 14.43 39.17 -32.77
C HIS A 424 14.71 40.64 -33.11
N ALA A 425 15.96 40.94 -33.44
CA ALA A 425 16.43 42.27 -33.79
C ALA A 425 16.92 42.30 -35.25
N GLU A 426 16.36 43.16 -36.10
CA GLU A 426 16.64 43.19 -37.55
C GLU A 426 17.11 44.58 -38.01
N ASN A 427 18.10 44.63 -38.91
CA ASN A 427 18.44 45.82 -39.69
C ASN A 427 18.85 45.46 -41.13
N ALA A 428 19.11 46.46 -41.98
CA ALA A 428 19.47 46.28 -43.39
C ALA A 428 20.79 45.50 -43.66
N VAL A 429 21.53 45.11 -42.62
CA VAL A 429 22.80 44.37 -42.67
C VAL A 429 22.65 42.92 -42.20
N GLY A 430 21.57 42.59 -41.47
CA GLY A 430 21.27 41.26 -40.96
C GLY A 430 20.34 41.28 -39.74
N TYR A 431 20.22 40.14 -39.06
CA TYR A 431 19.42 40.00 -37.85
C TYR A 431 20.18 39.26 -36.74
N ALA A 432 19.67 39.33 -35.52
CA ALA A 432 20.12 38.54 -34.38
C ALA A 432 18.93 38.13 -33.50
N GLU A 433 19.05 36.99 -32.82
CA GLU A 433 18.02 36.46 -31.92
C GLU A 433 18.57 36.18 -30.51
N ALA A 434 17.71 36.30 -29.51
CA ALA A 434 17.97 35.94 -28.12
C ALA A 434 16.72 35.30 -27.51
N HIS A 435 16.90 34.15 -26.87
CA HIS A 435 15.82 33.30 -26.34
C HIS A 435 15.83 33.32 -24.81
N ALA A 436 14.67 33.05 -24.21
CA ALA A 436 14.49 32.74 -22.80
C ALA A 436 13.28 31.83 -22.61
N ASP A 437 13.38 30.86 -21.71
CA ASP A 437 12.29 29.93 -21.42
C ASP A 437 11.38 30.44 -20.30
N LEU A 438 10.07 30.22 -20.45
CA LEU A 438 9.08 30.43 -19.39
C LEU A 438 8.56 29.08 -18.91
N ALA A 439 8.74 28.76 -17.63
CA ALA A 439 8.08 27.62 -16.98
C ALA A 439 6.91 28.10 -16.12
N VAL A 440 5.76 27.45 -16.25
CA VAL A 440 4.54 27.79 -15.49
C VAL A 440 4.15 26.59 -14.62
N ASN A 441 4.35 26.74 -13.31
CA ASN A 441 4.25 25.67 -12.33
C ASN A 441 2.89 25.68 -11.60
N SER A 442 2.42 24.48 -11.23
CA SER A 442 1.21 24.28 -10.42
C SER A 442 1.60 23.86 -9.00
N LYS A 443 0.83 24.29 -7.98
CA LYS A 443 1.10 23.90 -6.58
C LYS A 443 0.87 22.41 -6.36
N THR A 444 1.77 21.74 -5.64
CA THR A 444 1.73 20.29 -5.37
C THR A 444 2.17 19.96 -3.95
N ALA A 445 1.51 18.98 -3.33
CA ALA A 445 1.88 18.42 -2.03
C ALA A 445 3.20 17.62 -2.10
N PRO A 446 3.89 17.36 -0.98
CA PRO A 446 5.18 16.69 -0.98
C PRO A 446 5.04 15.20 -1.35
N HIS A 447 6.04 14.67 -2.06
CA HIS A 447 6.19 13.25 -2.33
C HIS A 447 7.68 12.85 -2.35
N PHE A 448 8.00 11.62 -1.97
CA PHE A 448 9.39 11.17 -1.89
C PHE A 448 9.91 10.66 -3.23
N VAL A 449 11.02 11.23 -3.69
CA VAL A 449 11.78 10.78 -4.87
C VAL A 449 12.76 9.68 -4.46
N ASN A 450 13.35 9.81 -3.27
CA ASN A 450 14.20 8.79 -2.68
C ASN A 450 13.83 8.67 -1.19
N ALA A 451 13.07 7.64 -0.86
CA ALA A 451 12.68 7.36 0.53
C ALA A 451 13.85 6.73 1.31
N PRO A 452 13.98 7.02 2.62
CA PRO A 452 14.97 6.36 3.47
C PRO A 452 14.76 4.85 3.53
N VAL A 453 15.85 4.11 3.58
CA VAL A 453 15.86 2.64 3.64
C VAL A 453 16.30 2.12 5.01
N ASN A 454 15.77 0.96 5.40
CA ASN A 454 16.20 0.27 6.61
C ASN A 454 17.72 0.02 6.55
N THR A 455 18.45 0.44 7.59
CA THR A 455 19.90 0.32 7.63
C THR A 455 20.35 -0.44 8.87
N GLU A 456 21.16 -1.46 8.65
CA GLU A 456 21.76 -2.28 9.71
C GLU A 456 23.25 -1.95 9.81
N ALA A 457 23.72 -1.60 11.00
CA ALA A 457 25.10 -1.16 11.23
C ALA A 457 25.55 -1.50 12.66
N ASP A 458 26.85 -1.65 12.84
CA ASP A 458 27.41 -2.31 14.03
C ASP A 458 27.59 -1.32 15.19
N LEU A 459 27.58 -1.80 16.44
CA LEU A 459 27.68 -0.97 17.63
C LEU A 459 28.98 -0.13 17.62
N GLY A 460 28.85 1.19 17.83
CA GLY A 460 29.94 2.16 17.73
C GLY A 460 30.25 2.67 16.31
N SER A 461 29.68 2.07 15.25
CA SER A 461 29.81 2.56 13.87
C SER A 461 29.01 3.85 13.64
N SER A 462 28.96 4.35 12.39
CA SER A 462 28.19 5.55 12.03
C SER A 462 27.39 5.30 10.76
N VAL A 463 26.13 5.71 10.76
CA VAL A 463 25.17 5.47 9.68
C VAL A 463 24.69 6.79 9.09
N GLU A 464 24.39 6.77 7.78
CA GLU A 464 23.83 7.87 7.01
C GLU A 464 22.72 7.34 6.11
N VAL A 465 21.52 7.91 6.25
CA VAL A 465 20.30 7.46 5.56
C VAL A 465 19.74 8.62 4.76
N LEU A 466 19.70 8.46 3.44
CA LEU A 466 19.24 9.50 2.53
C LEU A 466 17.72 9.68 2.61
N CYS A 467 17.24 10.90 2.39
CA CYS A 467 15.82 11.19 2.21
C CYS A 467 15.67 12.42 1.29
N MET A 468 14.95 12.28 0.19
CA MET A 468 14.70 13.38 -0.76
C MET A 468 13.22 13.39 -1.18
N ALA A 469 12.61 14.58 -1.11
CA ALA A 469 11.22 14.81 -1.46
C ALA A 469 11.05 16.04 -2.37
N GLU A 470 10.12 15.95 -3.30
CA GLU A 470 9.74 17.01 -4.23
C GLU A 470 8.29 17.48 -3.98
N GLY A 471 8.01 18.72 -4.33
CA GLY A 471 6.72 19.39 -4.16
C GLY A 471 6.89 20.89 -4.45
N HIS A 472 5.80 21.59 -4.75
CA HIS A 472 5.83 23.02 -5.08
C HIS A 472 4.82 23.80 -4.22
N PRO A 473 5.26 24.69 -3.32
CA PRO A 473 6.65 25.06 -3.00
C PRO A 473 7.51 23.90 -2.44
N ALA A 474 8.83 24.02 -2.54
CA ALA A 474 9.78 22.97 -2.13
C ALA A 474 9.57 22.54 -0.66
N PRO A 475 9.46 21.24 -0.36
CA PRO A 475 9.12 20.77 0.98
C PRO A 475 10.30 20.86 1.96
N THR A 476 9.98 21.19 3.21
CA THR A 476 10.93 21.10 4.32
C THR A 476 10.99 19.68 4.86
N LEU A 477 12.20 19.19 5.16
CA LEU A 477 12.41 17.87 5.76
C LEU A 477 12.58 17.98 7.28
N SER A 478 11.84 17.15 8.01
CA SER A 478 11.98 16.93 9.46
C SER A 478 12.07 15.44 9.77
N TRP A 479 12.49 15.08 10.98
CA TRP A 479 12.75 13.69 11.36
C TRP A 479 12.13 13.34 12.70
N ARG A 480 11.60 12.12 12.82
CA ARG A 480 11.08 11.54 14.07
C ARG A 480 11.80 10.23 14.39
N LYS A 481 11.82 9.83 15.67
CA LYS A 481 12.14 8.47 16.14
C LYS A 481 11.05 8.03 17.12
N ASP A 482 10.53 6.81 16.94
CA ASP A 482 9.50 6.19 17.77
C ASP A 482 8.29 7.13 17.99
N GLY A 483 7.84 7.76 16.89
CA GLY A 483 6.72 8.71 16.83
C GLY A 483 7.02 10.14 17.34
N ARG A 484 8.20 10.40 17.91
CA ARG A 484 8.55 11.70 18.54
C ARG A 484 9.57 12.49 17.70
N PRO A 485 9.51 13.84 17.67
CA PRO A 485 10.51 14.66 16.97
C PRO A 485 11.95 14.32 17.40
N LEU A 486 12.84 14.11 16.43
CA LEU A 486 14.20 13.65 16.67
C LEU A 486 15.10 14.79 17.17
N VAL A 487 15.66 14.64 18.37
CA VAL A 487 16.54 15.64 18.99
C VAL A 487 17.93 15.62 18.35
N LEU A 488 18.16 16.53 17.40
CA LEU A 488 19.45 16.74 16.77
C LEU A 488 20.50 17.27 17.76
N ASN A 489 21.75 16.81 17.62
CA ASN A 489 22.89 17.13 18.48
C ASN A 489 24.21 16.78 17.77
N GLY A 490 25.36 16.94 18.44
CA GLY A 490 26.69 16.64 17.84
C GLY A 490 26.91 15.18 17.38
N ARG A 491 26.02 14.26 17.80
CA ARG A 491 26.02 12.83 17.45
C ARG A 491 24.94 12.47 16.41
N VAL A 492 23.79 13.14 16.44
CA VAL A 492 22.64 12.93 15.53
C VAL A 492 22.40 14.23 14.74
N SER A 493 22.70 14.22 13.44
CA SER A 493 22.63 15.42 12.59
C SER A 493 21.85 15.14 11.31
N ALA A 494 20.92 16.02 10.94
CA ALA A 494 20.21 15.98 9.66
C ALA A 494 20.64 17.13 8.73
N GLY A 495 20.53 16.91 7.43
CA GLY A 495 20.78 17.90 6.38
C GLY A 495 19.81 17.73 5.20
N PRO A 496 20.01 18.45 4.08
CA PRO A 496 19.15 18.36 2.90
C PRO A 496 19.07 16.95 2.30
N ASP A 497 20.18 16.22 2.37
CA ASP A 497 20.35 14.92 1.70
C ASP A 497 19.89 13.73 2.56
N GLY A 498 19.80 13.87 3.90
CA GLY A 498 19.54 12.76 4.80
C GLY A 498 19.82 12.99 6.30
N LEU A 499 19.70 11.91 7.07
CA LEU A 499 20.00 11.81 8.51
C LEU A 499 21.31 11.04 8.72
N ARG A 500 22.19 11.56 9.58
CA ARG A 500 23.45 10.91 9.99
C ARG A 500 23.51 10.71 11.51
N VAL A 501 23.66 9.46 11.94
CA VAL A 501 23.84 9.07 13.35
C VAL A 501 25.25 8.51 13.53
N LYS A 502 26.06 9.19 14.35
CA LYS A 502 27.46 8.83 14.62
C LYS A 502 27.57 8.02 15.91
N ARG A 503 28.46 7.02 15.96
CA ARG A 503 28.64 6.12 17.12
C ARG A 503 27.30 5.57 17.62
N LEU A 504 26.76 4.61 16.87
CA LEU A 504 25.53 3.90 17.23
C LEU A 504 25.68 3.24 18.61
N GLU A 505 24.65 3.38 19.43
CA GLU A 505 24.48 2.73 20.73
C GLU A 505 23.15 1.97 20.70
N GLN A 506 22.94 0.93 21.51
CA GLN A 506 21.76 0.07 21.39
C GLN A 506 20.40 0.80 21.50
N ARG A 507 20.36 1.99 22.11
CA ARG A 507 19.17 2.87 22.17
C ARG A 507 18.82 3.61 20.86
N ASP A 508 19.71 3.57 19.88
CA ASP A 508 19.48 4.10 18.53
C ASP A 508 18.76 3.09 17.64
N GLU A 509 18.65 1.83 18.05
CA GLU A 509 17.75 0.88 17.40
C GLU A 509 16.30 1.37 17.52
N GLY A 510 15.52 1.26 16.45
CA GLY A 510 14.10 1.64 16.44
C GLY A 510 13.62 2.23 15.12
N ARG A 511 12.38 2.73 15.13
CA ARG A 511 11.67 3.24 13.94
C ARG A 511 11.93 4.73 13.80
N TYR A 512 12.59 5.13 12.74
CA TYR A 512 12.76 6.51 12.33
C TYR A 512 11.76 6.87 11.23
N GLU A 513 11.53 8.15 11.01
CA GLU A 513 10.59 8.65 10.00
C GLU A 513 11.10 9.98 9.45
N CYS A 514 11.30 10.04 8.14
CA CYS A 514 11.53 11.29 7.42
C CYS A 514 10.17 11.88 7.04
N VAL A 515 9.97 13.18 7.29
CA VAL A 515 8.68 13.86 7.07
C VAL A 515 8.91 15.10 6.23
N ALA A 516 8.29 15.14 5.06
CA ALA A 516 8.36 16.23 4.10
C ALA A 516 7.08 17.07 4.15
N GLU A 517 7.19 18.39 4.31
CA GLU A 517 6.04 19.29 4.52
C GLU A 517 6.15 20.60 3.73
N ASN A 518 5.05 20.99 3.07
CA ASN A 518 4.86 22.30 2.44
C ASN A 518 3.42 22.80 2.66
N GLU A 519 3.09 24.00 2.15
CA GLU A 519 1.74 24.60 2.29
C GLU A 519 0.58 23.81 1.66
N MET A 520 0.87 22.77 0.85
CA MET A 520 -0.11 21.92 0.19
C MET A 520 -0.29 20.56 0.88
N GLY A 521 0.56 20.17 1.84
CA GLY A 521 0.42 18.93 2.59
C GLY A 521 1.70 18.42 3.27
N GLN A 522 1.59 17.23 3.87
CA GLN A 522 2.69 16.51 4.52
C GLN A 522 2.75 15.06 3.98
N ALA A 523 3.95 14.54 3.77
CA ALA A 523 4.21 13.13 3.49
C ALA A 523 5.24 12.58 4.48
N ALA A 524 5.12 11.30 4.85
CA ALA A 524 6.05 10.63 5.76
C ALA A 524 6.58 9.31 5.17
N ALA A 525 7.87 9.04 5.38
CA ALA A 525 8.55 7.82 4.95
C ALA A 525 9.31 7.19 6.14
N PRO A 526 8.82 6.06 6.67
CA PRO A 526 9.43 5.37 7.80
C PRO A 526 10.56 4.43 7.38
N PHE A 527 11.54 4.26 8.26
CA PHE A 527 12.64 3.30 8.11
C PHE A 527 13.15 2.88 9.48
N TYR A 528 13.93 1.81 9.55
CA TYR A 528 14.54 1.31 10.76
C TYR A 528 16.06 1.49 10.76
N ILE A 529 16.62 1.83 11.92
CA ILE A 529 18.03 1.58 12.21
C ILE A 529 18.08 0.33 13.08
N LEU A 530 18.85 -0.66 12.64
CA LEU A 530 19.16 -1.88 13.40
C LEU A 530 20.61 -1.82 13.84
N VAL A 531 20.86 -2.08 15.12
CA VAL A 531 22.21 -2.18 15.67
C VAL A 531 22.60 -3.66 15.76
N ARG A 532 23.85 -3.98 15.39
CA ARG A 532 24.48 -5.26 15.69
C ARG A 532 25.43 -5.11 16.87
N ASP A 533 25.25 -5.93 17.90
CA ASP A 533 26.21 -6.11 18.99
C ASP A 533 26.95 -7.44 18.77
N ASP A 534 28.28 -7.39 18.61
CA ASP A 534 29.13 -8.59 18.54
C ASP A 534 29.25 -9.30 19.91
N GLY A 535 28.70 -8.69 20.98
CA GLY A 535 28.54 -9.27 22.30
C GLY A 535 27.49 -10.37 22.36
N VAL A 536 27.88 -11.60 22.00
CA VAL A 536 27.08 -12.84 21.99
C VAL A 536 26.17 -12.99 20.77
N VAL A 537 26.74 -13.55 19.70
CA VAL A 537 25.96 -14.12 18.59
C VAL A 537 25.25 -15.39 19.06
N ASP A 538 23.99 -15.25 19.47
CA ASP A 538 23.07 -16.38 19.53
C ASP A 538 22.67 -16.78 18.09
N ASN A 539 23.28 -17.86 17.59
CA ASN A 539 23.05 -18.39 16.24
C ASN A 539 21.63 -18.97 16.03
N SER A 540 20.72 -18.86 17.00
CA SER A 540 19.32 -19.29 16.83
C SER A 540 18.39 -18.27 16.17
N ILE A 541 18.74 -16.98 16.19
CA ILE A 541 17.88 -15.91 15.64
C ILE A 541 18.28 -15.64 14.18
N HIS A 542 17.45 -16.06 13.23
CA HIS A 542 17.66 -15.75 11.82
C HIS A 542 17.37 -14.24 11.58
N PRO A 543 18.02 -13.56 10.62
CA PRO A 543 17.82 -12.11 10.45
C PRO A 543 16.41 -11.73 9.95
N GLY A 544 15.61 -12.68 9.44
CA GLY A 544 14.18 -12.48 9.18
C GLY A 544 13.34 -12.40 10.47
N ASP A 545 13.79 -13.03 11.57
CA ASP A 545 13.09 -13.05 12.86
C ASP A 545 13.02 -11.63 13.43
N ARG A 546 14.13 -10.88 13.39
CA ARG A 546 14.18 -9.47 13.81
C ARG A 546 13.14 -8.63 13.07
N TYR A 547 12.97 -8.87 11.77
CA TYR A 547 12.01 -8.15 10.94
C TYR A 547 10.56 -8.52 11.26
N VAL A 548 10.25 -9.82 11.36
CA VAL A 548 8.90 -10.31 11.66
C VAL A 548 8.46 -9.92 13.08
N LEU A 549 9.38 -9.94 14.05
CA LEU A 549 9.15 -9.42 15.40
C LEU A 549 9.03 -7.89 15.44
N SER A 550 9.72 -7.15 14.56
CA SER A 550 9.56 -5.69 14.45
C SER A 550 8.19 -5.31 13.87
N ALA A 551 7.73 -6.00 12.82
CA ALA A 551 6.39 -5.82 12.27
C ALA A 551 5.28 -6.23 13.25
N LEU A 552 5.50 -7.28 14.05
CA LEU A 552 4.64 -7.62 15.18
C LEU A 552 4.61 -6.49 16.22
N HIS A 553 5.76 -5.93 16.58
CA HIS A 553 5.82 -4.87 17.59
C HIS A 553 5.20 -3.56 17.10
N GLU A 554 5.36 -3.18 15.83
CA GLU A 554 4.63 -2.06 15.23
C GLU A 554 3.11 -2.35 15.20
N ALA A 555 2.70 -3.60 14.94
CA ALA A 555 1.30 -4.00 15.03
C ALA A 555 0.74 -3.88 16.45
N GLU A 556 1.43 -4.40 17.46
CA GLU A 556 1.09 -4.25 18.88
C GLU A 556 0.97 -2.79 19.27
N GLN A 557 1.98 -1.96 18.98
CA GLN A 557 1.94 -0.52 19.24
C GLN A 557 0.77 0.17 18.52
N SER A 558 0.37 -0.30 17.34
CA SER A 558 -0.73 0.31 16.58
C SER A 558 -2.11 -0.06 17.12
N VAL A 559 -2.34 -1.34 17.45
CA VAL A 559 -3.59 -1.83 18.03
C VAL A 559 -3.73 -1.35 19.47
N ASP A 560 -2.68 -1.48 20.31
CA ASP A 560 -2.74 -1.05 21.70
C ASP A 560 -2.95 0.46 21.84
N ARG A 561 -2.40 1.31 20.96
CA ARG A 561 -2.73 2.74 20.96
C ARG A 561 -4.18 2.98 20.63
N ALA A 562 -4.70 2.37 19.56
CA ALA A 562 -6.09 2.54 19.13
C ALA A 562 -7.09 2.03 20.19
N VAL A 563 -6.78 0.91 20.86
CA VAL A 563 -7.57 0.34 21.96
C VAL A 563 -7.49 1.22 23.21
N ASN A 564 -6.29 1.66 23.62
CA ASN A 564 -6.14 2.52 24.80
C ASN A 564 -6.75 3.91 24.60
N SER A 565 -6.66 4.50 23.41
CA SER A 565 -7.28 5.80 23.09
C SER A 565 -8.81 5.69 23.12
N THR A 566 -9.37 4.65 22.50
CA THR A 566 -10.79 4.27 22.62
C THR A 566 -11.19 4.12 24.10
N LEU A 567 -10.40 3.40 24.89
CA LEU A 567 -10.66 3.13 26.31
C LEU A 567 -10.57 4.40 27.18
N GLU A 568 -9.62 5.29 26.90
CA GLU A 568 -9.46 6.58 27.58
C GLU A 568 -10.64 7.51 27.31
N ASP A 569 -11.12 7.61 26.07
CA ASP A 569 -12.29 8.44 25.73
C ASP A 569 -13.54 7.99 26.50
N LEU A 570 -13.75 6.67 26.57
CA LEU A 570 -14.89 6.05 27.26
C LEU A 570 -14.81 6.10 28.79
N LEU A 571 -13.60 5.96 29.37
CA LEU A 571 -13.39 6.06 30.82
C LEU A 571 -13.39 7.50 31.33
N ASN A 572 -12.77 8.43 30.60
CA ASN A 572 -12.65 9.81 31.04
C ASN A 572 -14.00 10.53 31.03
N ASN A 573 -14.83 10.27 30.00
CA ASN A 573 -16.22 10.73 29.87
C ASN A 573 -16.41 12.22 30.25
N LYS A 574 -15.42 13.04 29.91
CA LYS A 574 -15.29 14.45 30.30
C LYS A 574 -14.69 15.24 29.15
N ARG A 575 -15.46 16.21 28.65
CA ARG A 575 -15.06 17.21 27.65
C ARG A 575 -15.02 16.78 26.18
N SER A 576 -16.00 16.00 25.72
CA SER A 576 -16.54 16.21 24.35
C SER A 576 -17.39 17.50 24.28
N THR A 577 -16.87 18.58 24.86
CA THR A 577 -17.54 19.88 25.04
C THR A 577 -16.81 20.98 24.27
N VAL A 578 -16.53 20.73 22.99
CA VAL A 578 -16.11 21.78 22.06
C VAL A 578 -17.37 22.53 21.62
N GLY A 579 -17.64 23.67 22.27
CA GLY A 579 -18.78 24.54 21.93
C GLY A 579 -20.13 24.17 22.57
N GLY A 580 -20.16 23.33 23.61
CA GLY A 580 -21.36 23.15 24.44
C GLY A 580 -22.50 22.34 23.82
N ARG A 581 -22.21 21.49 22.83
CA ARG A 581 -23.12 20.43 22.35
C ARG A 581 -22.36 19.12 22.24
N HIS A 582 -22.93 18.04 22.76
CA HIS A 582 -22.48 16.69 22.42
C HIS A 582 -22.68 16.46 20.92
N ARG A 583 -21.66 15.92 20.24
CA ARG A 583 -21.83 15.39 18.87
C ARG A 583 -22.80 14.21 18.93
N HIS A 584 -23.93 14.27 18.20
CA HIS A 584 -24.92 13.18 18.16
C HIS A 584 -24.32 11.81 17.82
N ALA A 585 -23.29 11.78 16.97
CA ALA A 585 -22.55 10.57 16.62
C ALA A 585 -22.00 9.80 17.84
N HIS A 586 -21.64 10.46 18.95
CA HIS A 586 -21.11 9.79 20.14
C HIS A 586 -22.22 9.11 20.98
N LEU A 587 -23.49 9.48 20.82
CA LEU A 587 -24.62 8.82 21.50
C LEU A 587 -24.98 7.52 20.79
N LEU A 588 -24.96 7.53 19.45
CA LEU A 588 -25.31 6.40 18.58
C LEU A 588 -24.26 5.26 18.55
N ARG A 589 -23.12 5.41 19.24
CA ARG A 589 -22.09 4.37 19.34
C ARG A 589 -22.61 3.10 20.02
N ILE A 590 -21.87 2.00 19.89
CA ILE A 590 -22.19 0.75 20.60
C ILE A 590 -20.94 0.25 21.31
N PHE A 591 -20.84 0.49 22.63
CA PHE A 591 -19.71 0.03 23.43
C PHE A 591 -20.05 -1.20 24.27
N ARG A 592 -20.17 -2.34 23.58
CA ARG A 592 -20.26 -3.66 24.21
C ARG A 592 -18.84 -4.21 24.45
N TYR A 593 -18.14 -3.69 25.46
CA TYR A 593 -16.79 -4.18 25.75
C TYR A 593 -16.83 -5.68 26.08
N PRO A 594 -15.98 -6.50 25.44
CA PRO A 594 -15.88 -7.92 25.78
C PRO A 594 -15.36 -8.12 27.21
N ASP A 595 -15.49 -9.32 27.76
CA ASP A 595 -14.74 -9.69 28.96
C ASP A 595 -13.21 -9.69 28.68
N SER A 596 -12.37 -9.66 29.72
CA SER A 596 -10.91 -9.61 29.57
C SER A 596 -10.32 -10.72 28.68
N GLU A 597 -10.95 -11.89 28.61
CA GLU A 597 -10.49 -13.06 27.84
C GLU A 597 -10.87 -12.93 26.37
N ALA A 598 -12.11 -12.51 26.10
CA ALA A 598 -12.53 -12.11 24.77
C ALA A 598 -11.70 -10.92 24.24
N GLN A 599 -11.37 -9.92 25.06
CA GLN A 599 -10.44 -8.84 24.70
C GLN A 599 -9.06 -9.38 24.29
N ARG A 600 -8.49 -10.32 25.04
CA ARG A 600 -7.20 -10.97 24.68
C ARG A 600 -7.30 -11.71 23.35
N SER A 601 -8.40 -12.43 23.11
CA SER A 601 -8.63 -13.13 21.84
C SER A 601 -8.81 -12.19 20.65
N ALA A 602 -9.51 -11.06 20.83
CA ALA A 602 -9.67 -10.03 19.81
C ALA A 602 -8.32 -9.35 19.50
N ARG A 603 -7.59 -8.88 20.52
CA ARG A 603 -6.26 -8.28 20.39
C ARG A 603 -5.30 -9.20 19.64
N ALA A 604 -5.22 -10.48 20.05
CA ALA A 604 -4.33 -11.45 19.43
C ALA A 604 -4.57 -11.57 17.92
N ALA A 605 -5.84 -11.61 17.50
CA ALA A 605 -6.24 -11.69 16.11
C ALA A 605 -6.01 -10.39 15.32
N GLU A 606 -6.28 -9.23 15.94
CA GLU A 606 -6.16 -7.90 15.33
C GLU A 606 -4.69 -7.46 15.18
N VAL A 607 -3.86 -7.67 16.20
CA VAL A 607 -2.40 -7.50 16.16
C VAL A 607 -1.80 -8.35 15.05
N PHE A 608 -2.23 -9.60 14.94
CA PHE A 608 -1.72 -10.53 13.94
C PHE A 608 -2.15 -10.17 12.52
N GLU A 609 -3.43 -9.82 12.27
CA GLU A 609 -3.86 -9.32 10.95
C GLU A 609 -3.11 -8.02 10.60
N ARG A 610 -2.85 -7.13 11.56
CA ARG A 610 -2.08 -5.90 11.32
C ARG A 610 -0.60 -6.17 11.06
N ALA A 611 0.03 -7.12 11.74
CA ALA A 611 1.43 -7.52 11.48
C ALA A 611 1.60 -8.08 10.05
N LEU A 612 0.66 -8.90 9.58
CA LEU A 612 0.63 -9.38 8.20
C LEU A 612 0.41 -8.25 7.18
N ASN A 613 -0.37 -7.22 7.52
CA ASN A 613 -0.51 -6.03 6.68
C ASN A 613 0.80 -5.24 6.62
N ILE A 614 1.46 -5.01 7.76
CA ILE A 614 2.74 -4.29 7.86
C ILE A 614 3.85 -4.99 7.05
N ILE A 615 3.98 -6.31 7.17
CA ILE A 615 4.94 -7.09 6.38
C ILE A 615 4.69 -6.91 4.87
N GLN A 616 3.42 -6.88 4.44
CA GLN A 616 3.06 -6.67 3.03
C GLN A 616 3.31 -5.23 2.58
N GLU A 617 2.95 -4.23 3.39
CA GLU A 617 3.19 -2.80 3.15
C GLU A 617 4.69 -2.51 2.97
N GLN A 618 5.52 -3.00 3.89
CA GLN A 618 6.97 -2.79 3.89
C GLN A 618 7.69 -3.51 2.73
N VAL A 619 7.27 -4.72 2.35
CA VAL A 619 7.85 -5.40 1.15
C VAL A 619 7.34 -4.76 -0.15
N ALA A 620 6.08 -4.32 -0.22
CA ALA A 620 5.53 -3.61 -1.38
C ALA A 620 6.20 -2.25 -1.62
N ALA A 621 6.69 -1.59 -0.56
CA ALA A 621 7.52 -0.39 -0.64
C ALA A 621 8.93 -0.64 -1.22
N GLY A 622 9.28 -1.88 -1.60
CA GLY A 622 10.54 -2.21 -2.25
C GLY A 622 11.75 -2.21 -1.31
N MET A 623 11.53 -2.32 0.01
CA MET A 623 12.61 -2.44 1.00
C MET A 623 13.52 -3.62 0.66
N ARG A 624 14.79 -3.36 0.37
CA ARG A 624 15.78 -4.39 0.08
C ARG A 624 16.42 -4.89 1.38
N PHE A 625 16.04 -6.09 1.80
CA PHE A 625 16.65 -6.74 2.95
C PHE A 625 18.04 -7.27 2.59
N ASN A 626 19.05 -6.99 3.41
CA ASN A 626 20.43 -7.42 3.14
C ASN A 626 20.68 -8.85 3.63
N ILE A 627 19.82 -9.77 3.19
CA ILE A 627 19.83 -11.21 3.49
C ILE A 627 19.70 -11.91 2.13
N SER A 628 20.39 -13.03 1.91
CA SER A 628 20.55 -13.62 0.58
C SER A 628 19.29 -14.26 -0.04
N ASP A 629 18.12 -14.23 0.61
CA ASP A 629 16.89 -14.86 0.11
C ASP A 629 15.61 -14.29 0.78
N THR A 630 15.04 -13.20 0.24
CA THR A 630 13.72 -12.67 0.68
C THR A 630 12.89 -12.03 -0.44
N SER A 631 11.91 -12.77 -0.94
CA SER A 631 10.63 -12.20 -1.43
C SER A 631 9.55 -12.34 -0.35
N VAL A 632 8.37 -11.71 -0.52
CA VAL A 632 7.28 -11.64 0.49
C VAL A 632 7.08 -12.95 1.24
N ASP A 633 6.93 -14.05 0.51
CA ASP A 633 6.59 -15.35 1.05
C ASP A 633 7.66 -15.95 1.97
N ASN A 634 8.92 -15.53 1.89
CA ASN A 634 9.97 -16.06 2.75
C ASN A 634 9.79 -15.53 4.18
N LEU A 635 9.31 -14.29 4.32
CA LEU A 635 8.94 -13.63 5.58
C LEU A 635 7.52 -14.01 6.02
N LEU A 636 6.70 -14.56 5.11
CA LEU A 636 5.44 -15.24 5.39
C LEU A 636 5.56 -16.77 5.29
N SER A 637 6.76 -17.32 5.58
CA SER A 637 7.00 -18.76 5.58
C SER A 637 6.49 -19.40 6.88
N PRO A 638 6.13 -20.71 6.90
CA PRO A 638 5.48 -21.34 8.05
C PRO A 638 6.15 -21.09 9.41
N GLY A 639 7.49 -21.05 9.49
CA GLY A 639 8.20 -20.75 10.74
C GLY A 639 7.97 -19.32 11.26
N TYR A 640 7.94 -18.32 10.37
CA TYR A 640 7.59 -16.94 10.75
C TYR A 640 6.13 -16.75 11.06
N LEU A 641 5.29 -17.51 10.36
CA LEU A 641 3.87 -17.56 10.62
C LEU A 641 3.60 -18.15 12.02
N ASP A 642 4.22 -19.27 12.39
CA ASP A 642 4.12 -19.84 13.73
C ASP A 642 4.70 -18.90 14.80
N LEU A 643 5.81 -18.21 14.54
CA LEU A 643 6.37 -17.19 15.43
C LEU A 643 5.38 -16.04 15.69
N LEU A 644 4.75 -15.49 14.66
CA LEU A 644 3.69 -14.49 14.81
C LEU A 644 2.50 -15.05 15.62
N ALA A 645 2.10 -16.29 15.36
CA ALA A 645 0.97 -16.93 16.02
C ALA A 645 1.20 -17.19 17.51
N GLU A 646 2.43 -17.56 17.89
CA GLU A 646 2.84 -17.73 19.27
C GLU A 646 2.92 -16.37 19.99
N LYS A 647 3.69 -15.42 19.47
CA LYS A 647 3.99 -14.15 20.18
C LYS A 647 2.78 -13.22 20.28
N SER A 648 1.86 -13.23 19.31
CA SER A 648 0.57 -12.51 19.41
C SER A 648 -0.43 -13.17 20.37
N GLY A 649 -0.21 -14.42 20.77
CA GLY A 649 -1.18 -15.24 21.51
C GLY A 649 -2.28 -15.88 20.64
N CYS A 650 -2.22 -15.73 19.32
CA CYS A 650 -3.26 -16.19 18.39
C CYS A 650 -3.46 -17.72 18.40
N LEU A 651 -2.47 -18.50 18.86
CA LEU A 651 -2.60 -19.95 19.09
C LEU A 651 -3.40 -20.35 20.35
N GLN A 652 -3.72 -19.44 21.28
CA GLN A 652 -4.19 -19.81 22.63
C GLN A 652 -5.45 -20.69 22.66
N HIS A 653 -6.40 -20.47 21.75
CA HIS A 653 -7.65 -21.25 21.66
C HIS A 653 -7.45 -22.70 21.16
N ARG A 654 -6.24 -23.08 20.73
CA ARG A 654 -5.90 -24.46 20.32
C ARG A 654 -5.61 -25.39 21.51
N GLN A 655 -5.54 -24.86 22.73
CA GLN A 655 -5.34 -25.65 23.94
C GLN A 655 -6.59 -26.50 24.22
N VAL A 656 -6.49 -27.82 24.01
CA VAL A 656 -7.56 -28.75 24.37
C VAL A 656 -7.67 -28.81 25.90
N PRO A 657 -8.84 -28.55 26.49
CA PRO A 657 -9.03 -28.58 27.94
C PRO A 657 -8.91 -30.01 28.48
N ASP A 658 -8.38 -30.15 29.70
CA ASP A 658 -8.33 -31.42 30.39
C ASP A 658 -9.72 -31.80 30.94
N CYS A 659 -10.34 -32.78 30.29
CA CYS A 659 -11.64 -33.33 30.68
C CYS A 659 -11.55 -34.58 31.57
N SER A 660 -10.40 -34.83 32.22
CA SER A 660 -10.17 -36.05 33.00
C SER A 660 -11.02 -36.15 34.28
N ASP A 661 -11.51 -35.03 34.84
CA ASP A 661 -12.46 -35.04 35.96
C ASP A 661 -13.89 -35.40 35.50
N THR A 662 -14.05 -36.65 35.10
CA THR A 662 -15.32 -37.28 34.80
C THR A 662 -16.30 -37.28 36.00
N CYS A 663 -15.83 -37.04 37.24
CA CYS A 663 -16.70 -36.89 38.42
C CYS A 663 -17.40 -35.53 38.44
N PHE A 664 -16.69 -34.46 38.07
CA PHE A 664 -17.28 -33.14 37.85
C PHE A 664 -18.14 -33.11 36.58
N HIS A 665 -17.58 -33.50 35.42
CA HIS A 665 -18.27 -33.38 34.13
C HIS A 665 -19.54 -34.24 34.00
N SER A 666 -19.65 -35.35 34.75
CA SER A 666 -20.89 -36.15 34.81
C SER A 666 -22.01 -35.52 35.66
N ARG A 667 -21.71 -34.43 36.39
CA ARG A 667 -22.64 -33.79 37.34
C ARG A 667 -22.99 -32.35 36.97
N PHE A 668 -22.03 -31.60 36.44
CA PHE A 668 -22.07 -30.15 36.25
C PHE A 668 -21.43 -29.72 34.92
N ARG A 669 -21.84 -28.54 34.45
CA ARG A 669 -21.23 -27.87 33.29
C ARG A 669 -20.03 -27.04 33.72
N THR A 670 -19.00 -27.01 32.89
CA THR A 670 -17.96 -25.97 32.90
C THR A 670 -18.59 -24.58 32.68
N TYR A 671 -17.85 -23.50 32.93
CA TYR A 671 -18.36 -22.13 32.73
C TYR A 671 -18.31 -21.68 31.26
N ASP A 672 -17.45 -22.30 30.46
CA ASP A 672 -17.17 -21.96 29.06
C ASP A 672 -17.72 -23.01 28.08
N GLY A 673 -18.57 -23.94 28.54
CA GLY A 673 -19.14 -25.00 27.71
C GLY A 673 -18.17 -26.13 27.34
N THR A 674 -16.88 -26.02 27.70
CA THR A 674 -15.87 -27.06 27.42
C THR A 674 -16.21 -28.40 28.06
N CYS A 675 -15.69 -29.49 27.50
CA CYS A 675 -15.92 -30.86 27.99
C CYS A 675 -17.39 -31.34 27.99
N ASN A 676 -18.33 -30.59 27.41
CA ASN A 676 -19.71 -31.07 27.21
C ASN A 676 -19.75 -32.30 26.29
N ASN A 677 -18.91 -32.31 25.25
CA ASN A 677 -18.64 -33.47 24.41
C ASN A 677 -17.23 -34.00 24.71
N LEU A 678 -17.14 -35.18 25.32
CA LEU A 678 -15.85 -35.78 25.72
C LEU A 678 -15.01 -36.28 24.53
N GLN A 679 -15.57 -36.39 23.33
CA GLN A 679 -14.83 -36.72 22.10
C GLN A 679 -14.34 -35.46 21.37
N HIS A 680 -15.06 -34.35 21.54
CA HIS A 680 -14.73 -33.06 20.93
C HIS A 680 -14.87 -31.93 21.97
N PRO A 681 -13.91 -31.76 22.92
CA PRO A 681 -14.07 -30.91 24.09
C PRO A 681 -14.39 -29.41 23.87
N MET A 682 -14.15 -28.89 22.66
CA MET A 682 -14.41 -27.49 22.30
C MET A 682 -15.75 -27.28 21.56
N TRP A 683 -16.49 -28.34 21.23
CA TRP A 683 -17.77 -28.24 20.53
C TRP A 683 -18.84 -27.59 21.42
N GLY A 684 -19.35 -26.43 20.97
CA GLY A 684 -20.23 -25.55 21.74
C GLY A 684 -19.55 -24.69 22.81
N ALA A 685 -18.22 -24.70 22.91
CA ALA A 685 -17.48 -23.90 23.89
C ALA A 685 -17.41 -22.42 23.51
N SER A 686 -17.32 -21.54 24.50
CA SER A 686 -17.18 -20.09 24.30
C SER A 686 -15.78 -19.71 23.79
N LEU A 687 -15.70 -18.59 23.06
CA LEU A 687 -14.54 -18.16 22.26
C LEU A 687 -14.10 -19.16 21.18
N THR A 688 -15.06 -19.86 20.60
CA THR A 688 -14.86 -20.65 19.36
C THR A 688 -15.49 -19.94 18.14
N PRO A 689 -15.08 -20.27 16.90
CA PRO A 689 -15.74 -19.77 15.70
C PRO A 689 -17.21 -20.21 15.62
N PHE A 690 -18.07 -19.39 15.02
CA PHE A 690 -19.40 -19.85 14.59
C PHE A 690 -19.27 -20.91 13.49
N GLU A 691 -20.14 -21.93 13.53
CA GLU A 691 -20.21 -22.95 12.49
C GLU A 691 -20.86 -22.41 11.20
N ARG A 692 -20.65 -23.10 10.08
CA ARG A 692 -21.22 -22.70 8.78
C ARG A 692 -22.03 -23.80 8.10
N LEU A 693 -23.27 -23.46 7.75
CA LEU A 693 -24.14 -24.29 6.89
C LEU A 693 -23.76 -24.19 5.40
N LEU A 694 -23.12 -23.08 4.99
CA LEU A 694 -22.67 -22.79 3.64
C LEU A 694 -21.33 -22.02 3.71
N PRO A 695 -20.44 -22.13 2.70
CA PRO A 695 -19.19 -21.36 2.64
C PRO A 695 -19.40 -19.84 2.82
N ALA A 696 -18.40 -19.14 3.35
CA ALA A 696 -18.47 -17.71 3.54
C ALA A 696 -18.36 -16.95 2.20
N GLU A 697 -19.33 -16.08 1.91
CA GLU A 697 -19.27 -15.17 0.77
C GLU A 697 -18.62 -13.84 1.16
N TYR A 698 -17.46 -13.57 0.58
CA TYR A 698 -16.69 -12.33 0.73
C TYR A 698 -16.30 -11.78 -0.63
N GLU A 699 -16.10 -10.47 -0.73
CA GLU A 699 -15.87 -9.77 -1.99
C GLU A 699 -14.56 -10.16 -2.69
N ASN A 700 -13.55 -10.55 -1.90
CA ASN A 700 -12.29 -11.14 -2.33
C ASN A 700 -12.24 -12.66 -2.13
N GLY A 701 -13.40 -13.30 -1.89
CA GLY A 701 -13.52 -14.73 -1.54
C GLY A 701 -12.97 -15.10 -0.16
N PHE A 702 -12.50 -14.15 0.65
CA PHE A 702 -11.66 -14.47 1.80
C PHE A 702 -11.94 -13.67 3.09
N ASN A 703 -11.87 -12.34 3.08
CA ASN A 703 -12.06 -11.54 4.32
C ASN A 703 -12.61 -10.12 4.12
N THR A 704 -12.77 -9.64 2.89
CA THR A 704 -13.33 -8.32 2.55
C THR A 704 -14.86 -8.42 2.48
N PRO A 705 -15.64 -7.61 3.23
CA PRO A 705 -17.10 -7.59 3.14
C PRO A 705 -17.58 -7.32 1.71
N VAL A 706 -18.73 -7.89 1.32
CA VAL A 706 -19.37 -7.55 0.04
C VAL A 706 -19.94 -6.14 0.11
N GLY A 707 -19.57 -5.27 -0.82
CA GLY A 707 -19.88 -3.83 -0.78
C GLY A 707 -18.76 -2.99 -0.14
N TRP A 708 -17.54 -3.52 -0.03
CA TRP A 708 -16.36 -2.80 0.45
C TRP A 708 -15.79 -1.88 -0.63
N THR A 709 -15.75 -2.33 -1.88
CA THR A 709 -15.51 -1.48 -3.06
C THR A 709 -16.87 -1.12 -3.67
N ALA A 710 -17.28 0.13 -3.51
CA ALA A 710 -18.64 0.58 -3.81
C ALA A 710 -19.01 0.46 -5.31
N GLU A 711 -18.04 0.34 -6.21
CA GLU A 711 -18.22 0.19 -7.66
C GLU A 711 -18.41 -1.28 -8.08
N LYS A 712 -18.08 -2.24 -7.21
CA LYS A 712 -17.95 -3.65 -7.58
C LYS A 712 -19.33 -4.34 -7.66
N PRO A 713 -19.71 -4.91 -8.82
CA PRO A 713 -21.01 -5.55 -8.97
C PRO A 713 -21.03 -6.95 -8.33
N VAL A 714 -22.16 -7.27 -7.72
CA VAL A 714 -22.50 -8.58 -7.15
C VAL A 714 -23.57 -9.20 -8.04
N ASN A 715 -23.28 -10.38 -8.62
CA ASN A 715 -24.17 -11.05 -9.58
C ASN A 715 -24.68 -10.15 -10.73
N GLY A 716 -23.84 -9.19 -11.16
CA GLY A 716 -24.16 -8.23 -12.23
C GLY A 716 -24.84 -6.93 -11.77
N HIS A 717 -25.13 -6.76 -10.49
CA HIS A 717 -25.85 -5.60 -9.94
C HIS A 717 -25.04 -4.89 -8.84
N ARG A 718 -25.21 -3.56 -8.69
CA ARG A 718 -24.73 -2.84 -7.49
C ARG A 718 -25.64 -3.17 -6.31
N LEU A 719 -25.10 -3.43 -5.12
CA LEU A 719 -25.91 -3.59 -3.92
C LEU A 719 -26.58 -2.25 -3.54
N PRO A 720 -27.82 -2.27 -3.02
CA PRO A 720 -28.43 -1.09 -2.43
C PRO A 720 -27.77 -0.75 -1.09
N LEU A 721 -27.72 0.54 -0.73
CA LEU A 721 -27.21 0.96 0.57
C LEU A 721 -28.10 0.39 1.69
N ALA A 722 -27.50 -0.16 2.74
CA ALA A 722 -28.24 -0.75 3.87
C ALA A 722 -29.18 0.28 4.52
N ARG A 723 -28.79 1.56 4.57
CA ARG A 723 -29.64 2.65 5.07
C ARG A 723 -30.86 2.89 4.17
N SER A 724 -30.71 2.86 2.84
CA SER A 724 -31.82 3.00 1.88
C SER A 724 -32.81 1.83 1.96
N VAL A 725 -32.32 0.60 2.18
CA VAL A 725 -33.20 -0.56 2.45
C VAL A 725 -33.96 -0.35 3.76
N SER A 726 -33.27 0.10 4.82
CA SER A 726 -33.89 0.36 6.12
C SER A 726 -35.01 1.40 6.04
N THR A 727 -34.74 2.58 5.48
CA THR A 727 -35.70 3.70 5.43
C THR A 727 -36.76 3.56 4.34
N GLY A 728 -36.51 2.80 3.28
CA GLY A 728 -37.43 2.62 2.15
C GLY A 728 -38.31 1.38 2.20
N LEU A 729 -37.92 0.32 2.94
CA LEU A 729 -38.63 -0.97 2.96
C LEU A 729 -38.88 -1.56 4.36
N VAL A 730 -38.17 -1.13 5.41
CA VAL A 730 -38.15 -1.83 6.71
C VAL A 730 -38.71 -1.00 7.87
N SER A 731 -38.47 0.30 7.89
CA SER A 731 -38.92 1.23 8.92
C SER A 731 -40.42 1.50 8.87
N THR A 732 -41.10 1.48 10.02
CA THR A 732 -42.49 1.93 10.19
C THR A 732 -42.69 2.74 11.49
N GLU A 733 -43.49 3.80 11.41
CA GLU A 733 -44.04 4.49 12.58
C GLU A 733 -45.35 3.83 13.08
N VAL A 734 -46.04 3.09 12.20
CA VAL A 734 -47.28 2.36 12.52
C VAL A 734 -46.92 0.97 13.06
N VAL A 735 -47.46 0.64 14.23
CA VAL A 735 -47.23 -0.62 14.93
C VAL A 735 -48.56 -1.19 15.41
N GLU A 736 -48.95 -2.33 14.84
CA GLU A 736 -50.05 -3.15 15.32
C GLU A 736 -49.57 -4.20 16.33
N GLY A 737 -50.39 -4.52 17.33
CA GLY A 737 -50.12 -5.54 18.33
C GLY A 737 -50.61 -6.93 17.92
N ASP A 738 -49.87 -7.97 18.28
CA ASP A 738 -50.26 -9.37 18.19
C ASP A 738 -51.34 -9.69 19.27
N SER A 739 -52.48 -10.22 18.85
CA SER A 739 -53.61 -10.54 19.74
C SER A 739 -53.45 -11.84 20.53
N GLU A 740 -52.49 -12.70 20.19
CA GLU A 740 -52.25 -14.01 20.79
C GLU A 740 -50.98 -14.04 21.67
N HIS A 741 -50.09 -13.06 21.51
CA HIS A 741 -48.77 -13.04 22.15
C HIS A 741 -48.50 -11.74 22.90
N SER A 742 -48.16 -11.86 24.19
CA SER A 742 -47.64 -10.75 24.99
C SER A 742 -46.18 -10.42 24.62
N HIS A 743 -45.75 -9.20 24.93
CA HIS A 743 -44.40 -8.70 24.64
C HIS A 743 -43.29 -9.53 25.33
N MET A 744 -43.64 -10.32 26.35
CA MET A 744 -42.78 -11.36 26.92
C MET A 744 -42.28 -12.39 25.88
N LEU A 745 -43.00 -12.65 24.79
CA LEU A 745 -42.52 -13.54 23.72
C LEU A 745 -41.25 -12.98 23.05
N MET A 746 -41.24 -11.68 22.76
CA MET A 746 -40.05 -10.97 22.28
C MET A 746 -38.96 -11.00 23.36
N GLN A 747 -39.32 -10.64 24.60
CA GLN A 747 -38.35 -10.45 25.66
C GLN A 747 -37.62 -11.75 26.05
N TRP A 748 -38.33 -12.89 26.03
CA TRP A 748 -37.70 -14.20 26.19
C TRP A 748 -36.75 -14.52 25.04
N GLY A 749 -37.14 -14.20 23.79
CA GLY A 749 -36.29 -14.37 22.61
C GLY A 749 -34.97 -13.62 22.75
N GLN A 750 -34.99 -12.34 23.16
CA GLN A 750 -33.78 -11.57 23.42
C GLN A 750 -32.94 -12.17 24.57
N PHE A 751 -33.59 -12.56 25.67
CA PHE A 751 -32.88 -13.14 26.83
C PHE A 751 -32.22 -14.48 26.48
N LEU A 752 -32.83 -15.27 25.59
CA LEU A 752 -32.35 -16.56 25.09
C LEU A 752 -31.23 -16.43 24.03
N ASP A 753 -31.37 -15.50 23.08
CA ASP A 753 -30.30 -15.08 22.15
C ASP A 753 -29.02 -14.74 22.94
N HIS A 754 -29.20 -13.95 24.01
CA HIS A 754 -28.13 -13.55 24.91
C HIS A 754 -27.57 -14.68 25.80
N ASP A 755 -28.09 -15.90 25.74
CA ASP A 755 -27.52 -17.09 26.41
C ASP A 755 -26.64 -17.94 25.49
N MET A 756 -26.90 -17.90 24.18
CA MET A 756 -26.31 -18.81 23.18
C MET A 756 -25.30 -18.12 22.27
N ASP A 757 -25.46 -16.82 21.96
CA ASP A 757 -24.50 -16.12 21.11
C ASP A 757 -24.21 -14.65 21.43
N PHE A 758 -22.96 -14.29 21.18
CA PHE A 758 -22.48 -12.92 21.07
C PHE A 758 -21.30 -12.87 20.09
N SER A 759 -21.52 -12.27 18.91
CA SER A 759 -20.43 -12.04 17.94
C SER A 759 -19.42 -11.02 18.48
N MET A 760 -18.15 -11.41 18.55
CA MET A 760 -17.07 -10.56 19.08
C MET A 760 -16.92 -9.23 18.30
N PRO A 761 -17.15 -8.05 18.92
CA PRO A 761 -16.88 -6.77 18.29
C PRO A 761 -15.38 -6.47 18.28
N ALA A 762 -14.93 -5.61 17.35
CA ALA A 762 -13.61 -4.99 17.43
C ALA A 762 -13.43 -4.28 18.77
N ILE A 763 -12.21 -4.31 19.31
CA ILE A 763 -11.89 -3.71 20.62
C ILE A 763 -11.43 -2.25 20.53
N SER A 764 -11.45 -1.65 19.34
CA SER A 764 -11.19 -0.23 19.10
C SER A 764 -12.18 0.35 18.10
N HIS A 765 -12.48 1.65 18.26
CA HIS A 765 -13.24 2.46 17.31
C HIS A 765 -12.32 3.37 16.47
N GLU A 766 -11.00 3.24 16.57
CA GLU A 766 -10.02 3.99 15.78
C GLU A 766 -9.37 3.13 14.70
N ARG A 767 -9.05 3.73 13.55
CA ARG A 767 -8.28 3.09 12.48
C ARG A 767 -6.85 2.83 12.95
N PHE A 768 -6.43 1.56 12.93
CA PHE A 768 -5.10 1.11 13.41
C PHE A 768 -3.91 1.78 12.69
N ILE A 769 -4.14 2.41 11.53
CA ILE A 769 -3.08 3.03 10.71
C ILE A 769 -2.81 4.48 11.15
N ASP A 770 -3.86 5.29 11.26
CA ASP A 770 -3.77 6.75 11.39
C ASP A 770 -4.60 7.35 12.54
N THR A 771 -5.12 6.52 13.46
CA THR A 771 -5.84 6.92 14.69
C THR A 771 -7.11 7.76 14.47
N VAL A 772 -7.65 7.77 13.25
CA VAL A 772 -8.95 8.42 12.99
C VAL A 772 -10.09 7.53 13.47
N ASP A 773 -10.96 8.10 14.29
CA ASP A 773 -12.19 7.50 14.80
C ASP A 773 -13.17 7.15 13.66
N CYS A 774 -13.77 5.95 13.70
CA CYS A 774 -14.71 5.44 12.71
C CYS A 774 -16.01 6.26 12.57
N ALA A 775 -16.30 7.19 13.48
CA ALA A 775 -17.41 8.15 13.35
C ALA A 775 -17.05 9.40 12.53
N ASP A 776 -15.75 9.77 12.50
CA ASP A 776 -15.25 10.98 11.85
C ASP A 776 -14.74 10.71 10.42
N SER A 777 -14.75 9.45 9.98
CA SER A 777 -14.43 9.00 8.62
C SER A 777 -15.56 8.15 8.03
N CYS A 778 -15.72 8.20 6.70
CA CYS A 778 -16.60 7.29 5.95
C CYS A 778 -15.78 6.32 5.08
N ASP A 779 -14.50 6.11 5.41
CA ASP A 779 -13.57 5.33 4.61
C ASP A 779 -13.53 3.87 5.07
N ASN A 780 -13.59 2.94 4.12
CA ASN A 780 -13.51 1.51 4.39
C ASN A 780 -12.06 1.11 4.70
N VAL A 781 -11.69 1.13 5.99
CA VAL A 781 -10.36 0.80 6.53
C VAL A 781 -10.51 0.19 7.93
N MET A 782 -9.75 -0.88 8.26
CA MET A 782 -9.92 -1.60 9.55
C MET A 782 -9.71 -0.70 10.78
N PRO A 783 -10.57 -0.83 11.83
CA PRO A 783 -11.70 -1.77 11.98
C PRO A 783 -13.03 -1.29 11.36
N CYS A 784 -13.09 -0.07 10.82
CA CYS A 784 -14.29 0.56 10.28
C CYS A 784 -14.85 -0.15 9.02
N PHE A 785 -16.17 -0.12 8.88
CA PHE A 785 -16.92 -0.41 7.66
C PHE A 785 -18.24 0.40 7.68
N PRO A 786 -18.17 1.74 7.63
CA PRO A 786 -19.29 2.63 7.95
C PRO A 786 -20.46 2.51 6.97
N ILE A 787 -21.68 2.71 7.47
CA ILE A 787 -22.92 2.57 6.68
C ILE A 787 -23.20 3.90 5.97
N GLU A 788 -23.04 3.95 4.65
CA GLU A 788 -23.37 5.13 3.83
C GLU A 788 -24.83 5.59 4.03
N VAL A 789 -25.00 6.92 4.13
CA VAL A 789 -26.31 7.59 4.25
C VAL A 789 -26.69 8.16 2.88
N PRO A 790 -27.87 7.84 2.32
CA PRO A 790 -28.29 8.38 1.03
C PRO A 790 -28.58 9.89 1.15
N PRO A 791 -28.28 10.71 0.12
CA PRO A 791 -28.35 12.18 0.21
C PRO A 791 -29.72 12.78 0.55
N ASP A 792 -30.80 12.01 0.42
CA ASP A 792 -32.18 12.39 0.72
C ASP A 792 -32.67 11.93 2.11
N ASP A 793 -31.83 11.26 2.92
CA ASP A 793 -32.21 10.86 4.28
C ASP A 793 -32.45 12.07 5.19
N ARG A 794 -33.74 12.32 5.48
CA ARG A 794 -34.19 13.46 6.29
C ARG A 794 -33.97 13.27 7.80
N ARG A 795 -33.56 12.08 8.24
CA ARG A 795 -33.35 11.69 9.64
C ARG A 795 -31.89 11.89 10.02
N VAL A 796 -30.96 11.30 9.26
CA VAL A 796 -29.51 11.37 9.52
C VAL A 796 -28.88 12.61 8.86
N ARG A 797 -29.28 13.80 9.33
CA ARG A 797 -28.90 15.07 8.69
C ARG A 797 -27.42 15.41 8.90
N GLY A 798 -26.77 15.89 7.85
CA GLY A 798 -25.43 16.50 7.90
C GLY A 798 -24.26 15.52 8.05
N HIS A 799 -24.51 14.20 8.03
CA HIS A 799 -23.48 13.16 8.11
C HIS A 799 -23.54 12.32 6.82
N ARG A 800 -22.39 11.92 6.26
CA ARG A 800 -22.33 11.11 5.03
C ARG A 800 -22.48 9.60 5.29
N CYS A 801 -22.27 9.17 6.52
CA CYS A 801 -22.34 7.78 6.96
C CYS A 801 -22.77 7.70 8.43
N ILE A 802 -23.14 6.49 8.86
CA ILE A 802 -23.31 6.10 10.26
C ILE A 802 -22.11 5.21 10.63
N GLU A 803 -21.55 5.40 11.82
CA GLU A 803 -20.45 4.59 12.34
C GLU A 803 -20.82 3.09 12.35
N PHE A 804 -19.91 2.24 11.87
CA PHE A 804 -20.00 0.79 12.04
C PHE A 804 -18.60 0.18 12.06
N VAL A 805 -18.31 -0.61 13.09
CA VAL A 805 -17.06 -1.38 13.23
C VAL A 805 -17.32 -2.85 12.97
N ARG A 806 -16.36 -3.53 12.33
CA ARG A 806 -16.47 -4.96 12.04
C ARG A 806 -16.31 -5.81 13.30
N SER A 807 -16.89 -7.00 13.29
CA SER A 807 -16.52 -8.06 14.24
C SER A 807 -15.05 -8.48 14.06
N SER A 808 -14.35 -8.72 15.17
CA SER A 808 -13.00 -9.29 15.16
C SER A 808 -13.00 -10.67 14.49
N THR A 809 -11.85 -11.06 13.92
CA THR A 809 -11.71 -12.39 13.32
C THR A 809 -11.45 -13.44 14.39
N ALA A 810 -11.90 -14.68 14.15
CA ALA A 810 -11.32 -15.82 14.83
C ALA A 810 -9.87 -16.01 14.34
N CYS A 811 -8.94 -16.27 15.27
CA CYS A 811 -7.63 -16.81 14.91
C CYS A 811 -7.80 -18.21 14.25
N GLY A 812 -7.03 -18.48 13.20
CA GLY A 812 -7.23 -19.64 12.33
C GLY A 812 -8.19 -19.43 11.16
N SER A 813 -8.61 -18.18 10.91
CA SER A 813 -9.53 -17.83 9.83
C SER A 813 -9.10 -16.57 9.07
N GLY A 814 -9.56 -16.40 7.84
CA GLY A 814 -9.16 -15.31 6.95
C GLY A 814 -7.64 -15.30 6.72
N ARG A 815 -7.01 -14.13 6.83
CA ARG A 815 -5.54 -13.99 6.75
C ARG A 815 -4.78 -14.85 7.76
N THR A 816 -5.45 -15.35 8.80
CA THR A 816 -4.88 -16.18 9.88
C THR A 816 -5.06 -17.69 9.70
N SER A 817 -5.61 -18.15 8.56
CA SER A 817 -5.94 -19.56 8.32
C SER A 817 -4.76 -20.46 7.90
N VAL A 818 -3.80 -19.95 7.13
CA VAL A 818 -2.62 -20.69 6.59
C VAL A 818 -1.88 -21.54 7.65
N PHE A 819 -1.86 -21.04 8.88
CA PHE A 819 -1.26 -21.54 10.12
C PHE A 819 -1.96 -22.81 10.67
N TYR A 820 -3.04 -23.22 10.02
CA TYR A 820 -3.89 -24.38 10.33
C TYR A 820 -3.90 -25.37 9.16
N GLY A 821 -3.03 -25.18 8.16
CA GLY A 821 -2.91 -26.00 6.95
C GLY A 821 -3.96 -25.72 5.87
N ALA A 822 -5.10 -25.12 6.23
CA ALA A 822 -6.20 -24.81 5.33
C ALA A 822 -6.29 -23.32 5.00
N LEU A 823 -6.76 -22.99 3.80
CA LEU A 823 -7.19 -21.64 3.44
C LEU A 823 -8.68 -21.48 3.77
N ALA A 824 -8.96 -20.99 4.98
CA ALA A 824 -10.31 -20.72 5.46
C ALA A 824 -10.61 -19.21 5.35
N PRO A 825 -11.80 -18.81 4.85
CA PRO A 825 -12.28 -17.42 4.93
C PRO A 825 -12.36 -16.89 6.37
N ARG A 826 -12.61 -15.58 6.53
CA ARG A 826 -12.71 -14.91 7.84
C ARG A 826 -13.91 -15.43 8.62
N GLU A 827 -13.65 -16.02 9.78
CA GLU A 827 -14.69 -16.43 10.72
C GLU A 827 -14.87 -15.42 11.85
N GLN A 828 -16.02 -15.49 12.49
CA GLN A 828 -16.39 -14.63 13.62
C GLN A 828 -16.48 -15.51 14.85
N THR A 829 -15.97 -15.02 15.98
CA THR A 829 -15.95 -15.75 17.24
C THR A 829 -17.25 -15.52 18.02
N ASN A 830 -17.83 -16.60 18.56
CA ASN A 830 -18.87 -16.52 19.58
C ASN A 830 -18.23 -16.35 20.96
N GLN A 831 -18.57 -15.30 21.70
CA GLN A 831 -18.07 -15.11 23.08
C GLN A 831 -18.81 -15.94 24.13
N LEU A 832 -20.00 -16.45 23.81
CA LEU A 832 -20.82 -17.26 24.72
C LEU A 832 -20.72 -18.76 24.42
N THR A 833 -21.15 -19.59 25.37
CA THR A 833 -21.34 -21.02 25.11
C THR A 833 -22.53 -21.20 24.16
N ALA A 834 -22.51 -22.22 23.31
CA ALA A 834 -23.61 -22.50 22.39
C ALA A 834 -24.82 -23.18 23.06
N PHE A 835 -24.76 -23.42 24.37
CA PHE A 835 -25.78 -24.14 25.11
C PHE A 835 -26.77 -23.17 25.78
N ILE A 836 -28.04 -23.56 25.81
CA ILE A 836 -29.00 -22.97 26.76
C ILE A 836 -28.60 -23.49 28.15
N ASP A 837 -27.81 -22.72 28.89
CA ASP A 837 -27.27 -23.14 30.20
C ASP A 837 -27.20 -22.00 31.24
N ALA A 838 -27.85 -20.87 30.95
CA ALA A 838 -27.89 -19.66 31.77
C ALA A 838 -26.50 -18.98 31.93
N SER A 839 -25.63 -19.11 30.93
CA SER A 839 -24.42 -18.28 30.79
C SER A 839 -24.76 -16.78 30.81
N ASN A 840 -25.96 -16.37 30.37
CA ASN A 840 -26.46 -15.00 30.48
C ASN A 840 -26.66 -14.51 31.94
N VAL A 841 -26.76 -15.42 32.90
CA VAL A 841 -26.84 -15.15 34.36
C VAL A 841 -25.50 -15.44 35.04
N TYR A 842 -24.79 -16.49 34.64
CA TYR A 842 -23.61 -17.01 35.35
C TYR A 842 -22.27 -16.60 34.74
N GLY A 843 -22.25 -16.07 33.52
CA GLY A 843 -21.06 -15.76 32.75
C GLY A 843 -20.51 -16.96 31.98
N SER A 844 -19.99 -16.71 30.78
CA SER A 844 -19.36 -17.73 29.91
C SER A 844 -17.87 -17.99 30.23
N ARG A 845 -17.40 -17.56 31.42
CA ARG A 845 -16.00 -17.62 31.88
C ARG A 845 -15.91 -17.81 33.39
N ALA A 846 -14.96 -18.64 33.85
CA ALA A 846 -14.73 -18.91 35.27
C ALA A 846 -14.44 -17.62 36.09
N LYS A 847 -13.63 -16.69 35.57
CA LYS A 847 -13.33 -15.41 36.23
C LYS A 847 -14.59 -14.54 36.41
N GLN A 848 -15.46 -14.52 35.41
CA GLN A 848 -16.72 -13.77 35.46
C GLN A 848 -17.70 -14.40 36.45
N ALA A 849 -17.87 -15.72 36.40
CA ALA A 849 -18.71 -16.47 37.35
C ALA A 849 -18.24 -16.28 38.81
N VAL A 850 -16.94 -16.33 39.06
CA VAL A 850 -16.34 -16.02 40.37
C VAL A 850 -16.64 -14.57 40.80
N HIS A 851 -16.55 -13.60 39.89
CA HIS A 851 -16.85 -12.20 40.18
C HIS A 851 -18.36 -11.93 40.42
N LEU A 852 -19.25 -12.76 39.87
CA LEU A 852 -20.70 -12.70 40.09
C LEU A 852 -21.15 -13.34 41.42
N ARG A 853 -20.36 -14.26 41.99
CA ARG A 853 -20.72 -15.03 43.19
C ARG A 853 -20.46 -14.30 44.50
N ASN A 854 -21.35 -14.51 45.48
CA ASN A 854 -21.16 -14.05 46.85
C ASN A 854 -20.30 -15.04 47.65
N LEU A 855 -18.98 -14.88 47.55
CA LEU A 855 -17.99 -15.70 48.25
C LEU A 855 -17.84 -15.33 49.74
N THR A 856 -18.62 -14.40 50.29
CA THR A 856 -18.59 -14.04 51.73
C THR A 856 -19.41 -14.97 52.62
N SER A 857 -20.17 -15.90 52.01
CA SER A 857 -21.05 -16.83 52.72
C SER A 857 -21.09 -18.19 52.02
N ASP A 858 -21.05 -19.27 52.78
CA ASP A 858 -21.10 -20.65 52.27
C ASP A 858 -22.52 -21.09 51.83
N ARG A 859 -23.33 -20.13 51.35
CA ARG A 859 -24.73 -20.31 50.93
C ARG A 859 -24.88 -20.50 49.41
N GLY A 860 -23.79 -20.41 48.64
CA GLY A 860 -23.78 -20.58 47.18
C GLY A 860 -24.44 -19.48 46.36
N LEU A 861 -24.69 -18.31 46.96
CA LEU A 861 -25.44 -17.19 46.38
C LEU A 861 -24.67 -16.41 45.29
N LEU A 862 -25.40 -15.67 44.47
CA LEU A 862 -24.89 -14.55 43.66
C LEU A 862 -24.84 -13.24 44.48
N ARG A 863 -23.93 -12.32 44.11
CA ARG A 863 -23.78 -10.98 44.73
C ARG A 863 -25.08 -10.18 44.59
N VAL A 864 -25.48 -9.52 45.68
CA VAL A 864 -26.59 -8.56 45.69
C VAL A 864 -26.09 -7.13 45.41
N GLY A 865 -26.93 -6.33 44.74
CA GLY A 865 -26.72 -4.89 44.62
C GLY A 865 -27.66 -4.07 45.51
N PRO A 866 -28.17 -2.92 45.02
CA PRO A 866 -29.11 -2.08 45.75
C PRO A 866 -30.35 -2.84 46.23
N ARG A 867 -30.80 -2.55 47.46
CA ARG A 867 -32.05 -3.08 48.02
C ARG A 867 -33.19 -2.10 47.79
N MET A 868 -34.24 -2.54 47.10
CA MET A 868 -35.42 -1.72 46.83
C MET A 868 -36.29 -1.55 48.09
N PRO A 869 -37.14 -0.50 48.17
CA PRO A 869 -38.10 -0.34 49.27
C PRO A 869 -39.06 -1.53 49.45
N SER A 870 -39.27 -2.34 48.40
CA SER A 870 -40.01 -3.60 48.45
C SER A 870 -39.24 -4.77 49.10
N GLY A 871 -38.09 -4.51 49.72
CA GLY A 871 -37.22 -5.51 50.38
C GLY A 871 -36.38 -6.39 49.44
N LYS A 872 -36.76 -6.50 48.16
CA LYS A 872 -36.07 -7.25 47.10
C LYS A 872 -34.77 -6.54 46.66
N TYR A 873 -33.73 -7.30 46.34
CA TYR A 873 -32.47 -6.78 45.77
C TYR A 873 -32.54 -6.62 44.24
N LEU A 874 -31.72 -5.71 43.69
CA LEU A 874 -31.33 -5.70 42.28
C LEU A 874 -29.97 -6.42 42.10
N LEU A 875 -29.57 -6.58 40.84
CA LEU A 875 -28.20 -6.95 40.45
C LEU A 875 -27.16 -5.99 41.07
N PRO A 876 -25.90 -6.42 41.27
CA PRO A 876 -24.79 -5.53 41.64
C PRO A 876 -24.44 -4.57 40.48
N PHE A 877 -23.79 -3.44 40.77
CA PHE A 877 -23.24 -2.58 39.72
C PHE A 877 -21.98 -3.18 39.08
N ASN A 878 -21.67 -2.79 37.84
CA ASN A 878 -20.40 -3.08 37.18
C ASN A 878 -19.41 -1.94 37.46
N ASP A 879 -18.82 -1.93 38.65
CA ASP A 879 -17.93 -0.87 39.12
C ASP A 879 -16.51 -0.99 38.54
N GLY A 880 -15.93 0.15 38.14
CA GLY A 880 -14.55 0.23 37.64
C GLY A 880 -14.33 -0.17 36.18
N GLN A 881 -15.39 -0.46 35.41
CA GLN A 881 -15.33 -0.70 33.97
C GLN A 881 -16.07 0.42 33.19
N PRO A 882 -15.64 0.76 31.96
CA PRO A 882 -16.39 1.70 31.13
C PRO A 882 -17.74 1.08 30.77
N ASN A 883 -18.82 1.86 30.83
CA ASN A 883 -20.17 1.33 30.70
C ASN A 883 -21.14 2.29 30.01
N ASP A 884 -21.97 1.73 29.13
CA ASP A 884 -22.90 2.47 28.27
C ASP A 884 -23.91 3.33 29.04
N CYS A 885 -24.25 2.94 30.26
CA CYS A 885 -25.26 3.62 31.06
C CYS A 885 -24.86 5.07 31.40
N LYS A 886 -23.55 5.39 31.48
CA LYS A 886 -23.07 6.74 31.79
C LYS A 886 -22.75 7.62 30.57
N ARG A 887 -23.09 7.20 29.33
CA ARG A 887 -22.87 8.00 28.09
C ARG A 887 -23.38 9.44 28.18
N ASN A 888 -24.50 9.67 28.87
CA ASN A 888 -25.02 11.00 29.17
C ASN A 888 -25.23 11.15 30.68
N SER A 889 -24.22 11.67 31.37
CA SER A 889 -24.24 11.88 32.82
C SER A 889 -25.19 12.99 33.31
N GLU A 890 -25.77 13.79 32.41
CA GLU A 890 -26.85 14.75 32.77
C GLU A 890 -28.21 14.04 32.91
N ILE A 891 -28.40 12.91 32.23
CA ILE A 891 -29.60 12.08 32.28
C ILE A 891 -29.43 10.91 33.26
N ASN A 892 -28.26 10.25 33.25
CA ASN A 892 -27.99 9.08 34.07
C ASN A 892 -26.65 9.15 34.83
N ASP A 893 -26.73 9.25 36.15
CA ASP A 893 -25.63 9.18 37.11
C ASP A 893 -25.28 7.73 37.56
N VAL A 894 -26.07 6.73 37.14
CA VAL A 894 -26.00 5.34 37.62
C VAL A 894 -25.23 4.45 36.63
N ASP A 895 -24.27 3.68 37.13
CA ASP A 895 -23.56 2.64 36.36
C ASP A 895 -24.49 1.52 35.87
N CYS A 896 -24.09 0.85 34.79
CA CYS A 896 -24.72 -0.41 34.40
C CYS A 896 -24.64 -1.47 35.50
N PHE A 897 -25.67 -2.32 35.58
CA PHE A 897 -25.67 -3.51 36.43
C PHE A 897 -24.81 -4.63 35.84
N LEU A 898 -24.12 -5.38 36.68
CA LEU A 898 -23.30 -6.53 36.32
C LEU A 898 -24.18 -7.79 36.19
N SER A 899 -23.95 -8.59 35.15
CA SER A 899 -24.61 -9.89 34.92
C SER A 899 -23.71 -10.87 34.15
N GLY A 900 -24.24 -12.04 33.78
CA GLY A 900 -23.52 -13.06 33.00
C GLY A 900 -23.31 -12.67 31.53
N ASP A 901 -24.22 -11.89 30.95
CA ASP A 901 -24.04 -11.25 29.65
C ASP A 901 -23.86 -9.72 29.80
N VAL A 902 -22.92 -9.15 29.04
CA VAL A 902 -22.58 -7.71 29.13
C VAL A 902 -23.68 -6.79 28.59
N ARG A 903 -24.57 -7.31 27.74
CA ARG A 903 -25.67 -6.56 27.12
C ARG A 903 -26.90 -6.50 28.03
N ALA A 904 -26.86 -7.04 29.25
CA ALA A 904 -28.00 -7.09 30.19
C ALA A 904 -28.68 -5.73 30.49
N ASN A 905 -28.00 -4.60 30.24
CA ASN A 905 -28.53 -3.24 30.43
C ASN A 905 -29.01 -2.58 29.13
N GLU A 906 -28.94 -3.29 27.99
CA GLU A 906 -29.22 -2.72 26.67
C GLU A 906 -30.59 -2.05 26.63
N GLN A 907 -31.63 -2.68 27.21
CA GLN A 907 -32.92 -2.02 27.50
C GLN A 907 -33.58 -2.54 28.79
N LEU A 908 -34.45 -1.72 29.39
CA LEU A 908 -35.05 -1.94 30.72
C LEU A 908 -35.77 -3.29 30.93
N GLY A 909 -36.44 -3.82 29.90
CA GLY A 909 -37.13 -5.10 29.95
C GLY A 909 -36.18 -6.29 30.02
N LEU A 910 -35.05 -6.22 29.30
CA LEU A 910 -33.98 -7.21 29.39
C LEU A 910 -33.35 -7.18 30.79
N LEU A 911 -33.02 -5.99 31.30
CA LEU A 911 -32.49 -5.81 32.65
C LEU A 911 -33.45 -6.35 33.73
N ALA A 912 -34.77 -6.26 33.50
CA ALA A 912 -35.78 -6.84 34.38
C ALA A 912 -35.73 -8.37 34.38
N MET A 913 -35.48 -9.02 33.22
CA MET A 913 -35.30 -10.47 33.12
C MET A 913 -34.01 -10.95 33.79
N HIS A 914 -32.86 -10.30 33.56
CA HIS A 914 -31.61 -10.65 34.26
C HIS A 914 -31.76 -10.52 35.78
N THR A 915 -32.48 -9.47 36.24
CA THR A 915 -32.78 -9.29 37.67
C THR A 915 -33.74 -10.35 38.22
N LEU A 916 -34.69 -10.84 37.42
CA LEU A 916 -35.59 -11.93 37.82
C LEU A 916 -34.83 -13.24 38.02
N TRP A 917 -34.02 -13.65 37.04
CA TRP A 917 -33.28 -14.92 37.09
C TRP A 917 -32.16 -14.92 38.14
N PHE A 918 -31.50 -13.79 38.37
CA PHE A 918 -30.62 -13.58 39.53
C PHE A 918 -31.33 -13.82 40.87
N ARG A 919 -32.56 -13.29 41.03
CA ARG A 919 -33.36 -13.52 42.25
C ARG A 919 -33.77 -14.98 42.39
N GLU A 920 -34.09 -15.64 41.29
CA GLU A 920 -34.50 -17.05 41.31
C GLU A 920 -33.35 -17.98 41.70
N HIS A 921 -32.12 -17.72 41.23
CA HIS A 921 -30.93 -18.39 41.75
C HIS A 921 -30.81 -18.22 43.27
N ASN A 922 -30.83 -17.00 43.80
CA ASN A 922 -30.69 -16.80 45.24
C ASN A 922 -31.82 -17.47 46.04
N ARG A 923 -33.06 -17.44 45.55
CA ARG A 923 -34.22 -18.12 46.15
C ARG A 923 -34.03 -19.65 46.20
N LEU A 924 -33.54 -20.24 45.12
CA LEU A 924 -33.28 -21.68 45.02
C LEU A 924 -32.08 -22.10 45.90
N ALA A 925 -31.00 -21.31 45.92
CA ALA A 925 -29.83 -21.57 46.75
C ALA A 925 -30.14 -21.49 48.26
N GLU A 926 -30.93 -20.51 48.70
CA GLU A 926 -31.43 -20.43 50.08
C GLU A 926 -32.25 -21.68 50.45
N ALA A 927 -33.22 -22.07 49.62
CA ALA A 927 -34.06 -23.25 49.85
C ALA A 927 -33.27 -24.57 49.82
N LEU A 928 -32.29 -24.71 48.93
CA LEU A 928 -31.41 -25.89 48.87
C LEU A 928 -30.48 -25.96 50.08
N SER A 929 -30.05 -24.82 50.64
CA SER A 929 -29.22 -24.75 51.83
C SER A 929 -30.00 -25.10 53.11
N GLU A 930 -31.30 -24.78 53.16
CA GLU A 930 -32.20 -25.26 54.22
C GLU A 930 -32.54 -26.74 54.09
N LEU A 931 -32.76 -27.23 52.86
CA LEU A 931 -33.04 -28.65 52.59
C LEU A 931 -31.81 -29.55 52.77
N ASN A 932 -30.60 -29.03 52.48
CA ASN A 932 -29.33 -29.76 52.57
C ASN A 932 -28.30 -28.99 53.41
N PRO A 933 -28.44 -28.92 54.75
CA PRO A 933 -27.49 -28.19 55.63
C PRO A 933 -26.06 -28.77 55.71
N HIS A 934 -25.76 -29.76 54.87
CA HIS A 934 -24.47 -30.45 54.76
C HIS A 934 -23.78 -30.19 53.40
N TRP A 935 -24.36 -29.36 52.54
CA TRP A 935 -23.74 -28.91 51.29
C TRP A 935 -22.99 -27.60 51.52
N ASP A 936 -21.77 -27.52 50.98
CA ASP A 936 -21.00 -26.28 50.90
C ASP A 936 -21.52 -25.33 49.81
N GLY A 937 -20.99 -24.11 49.79
CA GLY A 937 -21.35 -23.06 48.87
C GLY A 937 -20.98 -23.33 47.40
N GLU A 938 -20.06 -24.25 47.10
CA GLU A 938 -19.81 -24.68 45.71
C GLU A 938 -20.91 -25.63 45.25
N ARG A 939 -21.24 -26.63 46.07
CA ARG A 939 -22.30 -27.60 45.80
C ARG A 939 -23.66 -26.92 45.67
N LEU A 940 -23.98 -25.99 46.56
CA LEU A 940 -25.19 -25.16 46.50
C LEU A 940 -25.23 -24.33 45.22
N TYR A 941 -24.14 -23.63 44.89
CA TYR A 941 -24.08 -22.82 43.67
C TYR A 941 -24.27 -23.66 42.39
N GLN A 942 -23.58 -24.80 42.26
CA GLN A 942 -23.61 -25.61 41.03
C GLN A 942 -24.95 -26.34 40.83
N GLU A 943 -25.56 -26.91 41.87
CA GLU A 943 -26.90 -27.52 41.74
C GLU A 943 -27.97 -26.44 41.47
N THR A 944 -27.83 -25.24 42.04
CA THR A 944 -28.72 -24.10 41.73
C THR A 944 -28.57 -23.65 40.28
N ARG A 945 -27.34 -23.46 39.78
CA ARG A 945 -27.05 -23.13 38.38
C ARG A 945 -27.67 -24.14 37.42
N LYS A 946 -27.54 -25.42 37.74
CA LYS A 946 -28.09 -26.54 36.96
C LYS A 946 -29.61 -26.57 36.92
N ILE A 947 -30.30 -26.22 38.02
CA ILE A 947 -31.76 -26.08 38.03
C ILE A 947 -32.19 -24.91 37.15
N VAL A 948 -31.59 -23.72 37.32
CA VAL A 948 -31.93 -22.53 36.52
C VAL A 948 -31.71 -22.76 35.01
N GLY A 949 -30.61 -23.41 34.62
CA GLY A 949 -30.38 -23.79 33.22
C GLY A 949 -31.43 -24.79 32.69
N ALA A 950 -31.91 -25.73 33.52
CA ALA A 950 -32.98 -26.66 33.15
C ALA A 950 -34.36 -25.96 33.06
N GLU A 951 -34.64 -24.97 33.90
CA GLU A 951 -35.85 -24.14 33.81
C GLU A 951 -35.87 -23.31 32.52
N MET A 952 -34.74 -22.69 32.15
CA MET A 952 -34.60 -21.97 30.87
C MET A 952 -34.74 -22.90 29.65
N GLN A 953 -34.19 -24.13 29.70
CA GLN A 953 -34.42 -25.14 28.68
C GLN A 953 -35.90 -25.52 28.59
N HIS A 954 -36.55 -25.83 29.71
CA HIS A 954 -37.95 -26.25 29.76
C HIS A 954 -38.89 -25.19 29.19
N ILE A 955 -38.76 -23.93 29.62
CA ILE A 955 -39.55 -22.81 29.08
C ILE A 955 -39.30 -22.63 27.58
N THR A 956 -38.06 -22.78 27.13
CA THR A 956 -37.71 -22.62 25.71
C THR A 956 -38.32 -23.71 24.83
N PHE A 957 -38.18 -24.99 25.18
CA PHE A 957 -38.66 -26.10 24.35
C PHE A 957 -40.18 -26.35 24.46
N GLU A 958 -40.77 -26.21 25.64
CA GLU A 958 -42.20 -26.54 25.86
C GLU A 958 -43.14 -25.35 25.65
N HIS A 959 -42.65 -24.09 25.73
CA HIS A 959 -43.53 -22.90 25.72
C HIS A 959 -43.15 -21.84 24.68
N TRP A 960 -41.86 -21.58 24.45
CA TRP A 960 -41.43 -20.54 23.50
C TRP A 960 -41.32 -21.07 22.06
N LEU A 961 -40.53 -22.11 21.81
CA LEU A 961 -40.34 -22.69 20.47
C LEU A 961 -41.65 -23.11 19.77
N PRO A 962 -42.65 -23.70 20.45
CA PRO A 962 -43.93 -24.01 19.81
C PRO A 962 -44.68 -22.80 19.26
N LYS A 963 -44.47 -21.60 19.83
CA LYS A 963 -45.06 -20.33 19.36
C LYS A 963 -44.29 -19.71 18.20
N ILE A 964 -42.97 -19.91 18.15
CA ILE A 964 -42.09 -19.36 17.11
C ILE A 964 -42.09 -20.24 15.85
N LEU A 965 -41.98 -21.57 16.04
CA LEU A 965 -41.87 -22.55 14.97
C LEU A 965 -43.23 -23.06 14.47
N GLY A 966 -44.27 -22.94 15.30
CA GLY A 966 -45.60 -23.49 15.04
C GLY A 966 -45.62 -25.03 14.91
N PRO A 967 -46.78 -25.62 14.61
CA PRO A 967 -46.92 -27.08 14.51
C PRO A 967 -46.00 -27.73 13.47
N LEU A 968 -45.76 -27.06 12.34
CA LEU A 968 -44.91 -27.58 11.27
C LEU A 968 -43.42 -27.58 11.64
N GLY A 969 -42.92 -26.50 12.24
CA GLY A 969 -41.52 -26.44 12.66
C GLY A 969 -41.23 -27.33 13.88
N MET A 970 -42.17 -27.47 14.81
CA MET A 970 -42.06 -28.46 15.90
C MET A 970 -42.10 -29.90 15.37
N ALA A 971 -42.93 -30.20 14.36
CA ALA A 971 -42.94 -31.51 13.71
C ALA A 971 -41.64 -31.81 12.95
N ALA A 972 -40.98 -30.79 12.39
CA ALA A 972 -39.67 -30.92 11.75
C ALA A 972 -38.51 -31.09 12.75
N MET A 973 -38.61 -30.47 13.94
CA MET A 973 -37.67 -30.66 15.05
C MET A 973 -37.80 -32.06 15.69
N GLY A 974 -39.03 -32.53 15.85
CA GLY A 974 -39.35 -33.85 16.41
C GLY A 974 -39.15 -33.96 17.94
N PRO A 975 -39.48 -35.13 18.53
CA PRO A 975 -39.27 -35.39 19.94
C PRO A 975 -37.80 -35.66 20.25
N TYR A 976 -37.34 -35.31 21.47
CA TYR A 976 -35.99 -35.61 21.95
C TYR A 976 -35.74 -37.13 22.03
N GLN A 977 -34.63 -37.58 21.44
CA GLN A 977 -34.26 -39.01 21.31
C GLN A 977 -33.08 -39.43 22.21
N GLY A 978 -32.63 -38.54 23.10
CA GLY A 978 -31.41 -38.71 23.88
C GLY A 978 -30.21 -37.93 23.31
N TYR A 979 -29.11 -37.91 24.06
CA TYR A 979 -27.89 -37.21 23.69
C TYR A 979 -27.11 -37.98 22.61
N ASN A 980 -26.63 -37.26 21.59
CA ASN A 980 -25.84 -37.81 20.50
C ASN A 980 -24.48 -37.10 20.39
N PRO A 981 -23.36 -37.73 20.80
CA PRO A 981 -22.03 -37.11 20.79
C PRO A 981 -21.46 -36.86 19.38
N ARG A 982 -22.15 -37.27 18.31
CA ARG A 982 -21.76 -36.99 16.92
C ARG A 982 -22.32 -35.66 16.38
N LEU A 983 -23.17 -34.99 17.14
CA LEU A 983 -23.69 -33.67 16.76
C LEU A 983 -22.77 -32.58 17.31
N ASN A 984 -22.39 -31.65 16.45
CA ASN A 984 -21.75 -30.41 16.85
C ASN A 984 -22.85 -29.42 17.30
N PRO A 985 -22.86 -28.94 18.56
CA PRO A 985 -23.87 -28.04 19.09
C PRO A 985 -23.49 -26.56 18.92
N SER A 986 -22.32 -26.23 18.36
CA SER A 986 -21.90 -24.85 18.13
C SER A 986 -22.91 -24.07 17.28
N VAL A 987 -23.22 -22.83 17.68
CA VAL A 987 -24.14 -21.97 16.95
C VAL A 987 -23.63 -21.71 15.54
N VAL A 988 -24.51 -21.81 14.55
CA VAL A 988 -24.18 -21.50 13.14
C VAL A 988 -24.26 -19.99 12.90
N ASN A 989 -23.32 -19.45 12.12
CA ASN A 989 -23.14 -18.01 11.88
C ASN A 989 -24.44 -17.32 11.42
N VAL A 990 -25.19 -17.96 10.51
CA VAL A 990 -26.48 -17.45 9.99
C VAL A 990 -27.61 -17.42 11.04
N PHE A 991 -27.54 -18.23 12.09
CA PHE A 991 -28.51 -18.18 13.20
C PHE A 991 -28.31 -16.90 14.03
N ALA A 992 -27.11 -16.72 14.56
CA ALA A 992 -26.68 -15.58 15.39
C ALA A 992 -26.77 -14.23 14.65
N THR A 993 -26.36 -14.21 13.38
CA THR A 993 -26.25 -12.95 12.62
C THR A 993 -27.51 -12.52 11.89
N ALA A 994 -28.45 -13.44 11.63
CA ALA A 994 -29.64 -13.17 10.82
C ALA A 994 -30.93 -13.82 11.34
N ALA A 995 -30.95 -15.15 11.57
CA ALA A 995 -32.20 -15.86 11.79
C ALA A 995 -32.85 -15.56 13.14
N MET A 996 -32.08 -15.58 14.24
CA MET A 996 -32.59 -15.30 15.60
C MET A 996 -33.03 -13.83 15.75
N ARG A 997 -32.45 -12.94 14.96
CA ARG A 997 -32.77 -11.50 14.92
C ARG A 997 -34.17 -11.18 14.37
N PHE A 998 -34.97 -12.19 14.00
CA PHE A 998 -36.40 -12.03 13.77
C PHE A 998 -37.12 -11.38 14.98
N GLY A 999 -36.57 -11.53 16.19
CA GLY A 999 -37.08 -10.88 17.40
C GLY A 999 -37.22 -9.36 17.27
N HIS A 1000 -36.37 -8.70 16.46
CA HIS A 1000 -36.47 -7.26 16.22
C HIS A 1000 -37.81 -6.83 15.58
N PHE A 1001 -38.47 -7.72 14.81
CA PHE A 1001 -39.80 -7.45 14.25
C PHE A 1001 -40.91 -7.43 15.30
N LEU A 1002 -40.67 -7.98 16.51
CA LEU A 1002 -41.64 -8.13 17.59
C LEU A 1002 -41.52 -7.07 18.70
N ILE A 1003 -40.52 -6.18 18.59
CA ILE A 1003 -40.26 -5.10 19.56
C ILE A 1003 -41.28 -3.97 19.38
N ASN A 1004 -41.93 -3.58 20.48
CA ASN A 1004 -42.77 -2.38 20.53
C ASN A 1004 -41.93 -1.10 20.66
N PRO A 1005 -42.41 0.04 20.13
CA PRO A 1005 -41.75 1.34 20.27
C PRO A 1005 -41.87 1.95 21.68
N VAL A 1006 -42.60 1.29 22.59
CA VAL A 1006 -42.90 1.79 23.94
C VAL A 1006 -42.94 0.62 24.93
N LEU A 1007 -42.24 0.75 26.06
CA LEU A 1007 -42.36 -0.15 27.20
C LEU A 1007 -43.48 0.31 28.13
N LEU A 1008 -44.54 -0.51 28.22
CA LEU A 1008 -45.63 -0.31 29.17
C LEU A 1008 -45.15 -0.53 30.62
N ARG A 1009 -45.66 0.25 31.58
CA ARG A 1009 -45.35 0.12 33.01
C ARG A 1009 -46.63 0.17 33.83
N LEU A 1010 -46.92 -0.89 34.60
CA LEU A 1010 -48.19 -1.02 35.32
C LEU A 1010 -48.03 -1.15 36.84
N GLY A 1011 -48.88 -0.44 37.59
CA GLY A 1011 -48.99 -0.54 39.05
C GLY A 1011 -49.51 -1.91 39.53
N ALA A 1012 -49.59 -2.08 40.85
CA ALA A 1012 -50.13 -3.31 41.45
C ALA A 1012 -51.65 -3.49 41.18
N ASP A 1013 -52.33 -2.43 40.76
CA ASP A 1013 -53.72 -2.39 40.29
C ASP A 1013 -53.87 -2.61 38.78
N TRP A 1014 -52.78 -2.95 38.08
CA TRP A 1014 -52.68 -3.14 36.63
C TRP A 1014 -53.01 -1.89 35.78
N ARG A 1015 -52.99 -0.69 36.37
CA ARG A 1015 -53.12 0.58 35.64
C ARG A 1015 -51.74 1.18 35.34
N PRO A 1016 -51.60 2.08 34.35
CA PRO A 1016 -50.34 2.78 34.13
C PRO A 1016 -49.83 3.45 35.41
N VAL A 1017 -48.51 3.32 35.67
CA VAL A 1017 -47.86 4.05 36.77
C VAL A 1017 -47.92 5.57 36.53
N ARG A 1018 -47.72 6.38 37.58
CA ARG A 1018 -47.77 7.85 37.50
C ARG A 1018 -46.76 8.41 36.49
N GLU A 1019 -45.63 7.73 36.38
CA GLU A 1019 -44.49 8.02 35.51
C GLU A 1019 -44.74 7.58 34.06
N GLY A 1020 -45.89 6.98 33.77
CA GLY A 1020 -46.32 6.57 32.43
C GLY A 1020 -45.50 5.44 31.81
N PRO A 1021 -45.79 5.09 30.54
CA PRO A 1021 -44.97 4.19 29.74
C PRO A 1021 -43.72 4.91 29.18
N VAL A 1022 -42.67 4.16 28.83
CA VAL A 1022 -41.38 4.73 28.38
C VAL A 1022 -41.19 4.48 26.87
N PRO A 1023 -40.98 5.52 26.03
CA PRO A 1023 -40.56 5.33 24.64
C PRO A 1023 -39.23 4.57 24.56
N LEU A 1024 -39.08 3.65 23.61
CA LEU A 1024 -37.95 2.71 23.60
C LEU A 1024 -36.60 3.42 23.56
N ARG A 1025 -36.46 4.55 22.84
CA ARG A 1025 -35.20 5.34 22.85
C ARG A 1025 -34.74 5.70 24.28
N LYS A 1026 -35.69 6.06 25.15
CA LYS A 1026 -35.45 6.43 26.56
C LYS A 1026 -35.33 5.23 27.52
N ALA A 1027 -35.53 4.00 27.02
CA ALA A 1027 -35.39 2.78 27.80
C ALA A 1027 -34.04 2.10 27.58
N PHE A 1028 -33.26 2.52 26.57
CA PHE A 1028 -31.91 2.00 26.36
C PHE A 1028 -30.95 2.47 27.46
N PHE A 1029 -30.11 1.57 27.97
CA PHE A 1029 -29.05 1.87 28.94
C PHE A 1029 -29.45 2.75 30.14
N ALA A 1030 -30.70 2.62 30.63
CA ALA A 1030 -31.32 3.55 31.57
C ALA A 1030 -31.59 2.97 33.00
N PRO A 1031 -30.59 2.38 33.71
CA PRO A 1031 -30.80 1.71 35.00
C PRO A 1031 -31.32 2.63 36.11
N HIS A 1032 -31.13 3.95 36.01
CA HIS A 1032 -31.73 4.92 36.93
C HIS A 1032 -33.25 4.84 36.99
N LEU A 1033 -33.94 4.57 35.86
CA LEU A 1033 -35.39 4.43 35.83
C LEU A 1033 -35.84 3.20 36.66
N MET A 1034 -35.06 2.12 36.64
CA MET A 1034 -35.34 0.95 37.46
C MET A 1034 -35.15 1.23 38.97
N LEU A 1035 -34.14 2.00 39.35
CA LEU A 1035 -33.91 2.39 40.74
C LEU A 1035 -34.94 3.40 41.26
N ARG A 1036 -35.34 4.36 40.42
CA ARG A 1036 -36.15 5.53 40.83
C ARG A 1036 -37.66 5.32 40.63
N GLU A 1037 -38.06 4.54 39.62
CA GLU A 1037 -39.45 4.46 39.14
C GLU A 1037 -40.06 3.05 39.33
N GLY A 1038 -39.78 2.43 40.48
CA GLY A 1038 -40.54 1.29 41.01
C GLY A 1038 -39.92 -0.11 40.84
N GLY A 1039 -38.68 -0.24 40.35
CA GLY A 1039 -38.02 -1.53 40.16
C GLY A 1039 -38.51 -2.30 38.94
N ILE A 1040 -38.33 -3.63 38.96
CA ILE A 1040 -38.75 -4.49 37.83
C ILE A 1040 -40.26 -4.75 37.81
N ASP A 1041 -40.93 -4.70 38.96
CA ASP A 1041 -42.32 -5.15 39.09
C ASP A 1041 -43.29 -4.42 38.11
N PRO A 1042 -43.18 -3.10 37.84
CA PRO A 1042 -44.00 -2.44 36.82
C PRO A 1042 -43.70 -2.83 35.37
N LEU A 1043 -42.42 -3.07 35.05
CA LEU A 1043 -41.96 -3.50 33.73
C LEU A 1043 -42.42 -4.94 33.44
N MET A 1044 -42.31 -5.84 34.42
CA MET A 1044 -42.76 -7.23 34.30
C MET A 1044 -44.27 -7.31 34.04
N ARG A 1045 -45.10 -6.51 34.73
CA ARG A 1045 -46.54 -6.42 34.43
C ARG A 1045 -46.81 -5.87 33.02
N GLY A 1046 -46.00 -4.91 32.58
CA GLY A 1046 -46.04 -4.38 31.22
C GLY A 1046 -45.76 -5.46 30.16
N LEU A 1047 -44.69 -6.22 30.31
CA LEU A 1047 -44.29 -7.31 29.40
C LEU A 1047 -45.34 -8.44 29.31
N LEU A 1048 -46.06 -8.70 30.40
CA LEU A 1048 -47.08 -9.75 30.47
C LEU A 1048 -48.42 -9.36 29.81
N ILE A 1049 -48.74 -8.05 29.73
CA ILE A 1049 -50.07 -7.55 29.30
C ILE A 1049 -50.01 -6.75 28.00
N ALA A 1050 -48.91 -6.05 27.70
CA ALA A 1050 -48.73 -5.46 26.38
C ALA A 1050 -48.64 -6.57 25.33
N PRO A 1051 -49.32 -6.46 24.18
CA PRO A 1051 -49.10 -7.37 23.06
C PRO A 1051 -47.66 -7.23 22.55
N ALA A 1052 -47.09 -8.29 21.98
CA ALA A 1052 -45.90 -8.15 21.14
C ALA A 1052 -46.27 -7.33 19.89
N LYS A 1053 -45.29 -6.70 19.23
CA LYS A 1053 -45.55 -6.12 17.91
C LYS A 1053 -45.83 -7.25 16.91
N LEU A 1054 -46.87 -7.10 16.09
CA LEU A 1054 -47.20 -8.04 15.03
C LEU A 1054 -46.18 -7.91 13.87
N ARG A 1055 -45.77 -9.04 13.30
CA ARG A 1055 -44.87 -9.10 12.13
C ARG A 1055 -45.69 -9.08 10.83
N LYS A 1056 -45.82 -7.91 10.20
CA LYS A 1056 -46.36 -7.76 8.84
C LYS A 1056 -45.29 -7.30 7.84
N ALA A 1057 -45.52 -7.53 6.55
CA ALA A 1057 -44.58 -7.17 5.49
C ALA A 1057 -44.48 -5.65 5.23
N ASP A 1058 -45.56 -4.91 5.54
CA ASP A 1058 -45.65 -3.44 5.49
C ASP A 1058 -45.22 -2.76 6.82
N GLN A 1059 -44.99 -3.54 7.87
CA GLN A 1059 -44.65 -3.07 9.22
C GLN A 1059 -43.54 -3.95 9.81
N LEU A 1060 -42.31 -3.81 9.32
CA LEU A 1060 -41.20 -4.69 9.74
C LEU A 1060 -40.56 -4.26 11.06
N LEU A 1061 -39.70 -3.24 11.10
CA LEU A 1061 -39.13 -2.68 12.34
C LEU A 1061 -39.77 -1.33 12.68
N ASN A 1062 -40.02 -1.10 13.97
CA ASN A 1062 -40.51 0.19 14.45
C ASN A 1062 -39.40 1.27 14.35
N SER A 1063 -39.80 2.54 14.21
CA SER A 1063 -38.86 3.66 14.00
C SER A 1063 -37.93 3.95 15.19
N GLU A 1064 -38.25 3.54 16.42
CA GLU A 1064 -37.30 3.66 17.55
C GLU A 1064 -36.03 2.84 17.29
N LEU A 1065 -36.14 1.71 16.57
CA LEU A 1065 -35.00 0.85 16.23
C LEU A 1065 -34.29 1.28 14.94
N THR A 1066 -35.00 1.86 13.97
CA THR A 1066 -34.36 2.27 12.70
C THR A 1066 -33.75 3.66 12.76
N ASP A 1067 -34.33 4.57 13.55
CA ASP A 1067 -34.01 6.00 13.49
C ASP A 1067 -33.54 6.59 14.83
N HIS A 1068 -33.81 5.93 15.96
CA HIS A 1068 -33.55 6.45 17.32
C HIS A 1068 -32.87 5.44 18.25
N LEU A 1069 -32.12 4.50 17.67
CA LEU A 1069 -31.42 3.46 18.42
C LEU A 1069 -30.28 4.10 19.25
N PHE A 1070 -30.43 4.07 20.57
CA PHE A 1070 -29.52 4.68 21.55
C PHE A 1070 -29.47 6.23 21.55
N GLU A 1071 -30.59 6.90 21.24
CA GLU A 1071 -30.79 8.37 21.38
C GLU A 1071 -31.07 8.84 22.82
#